data_AF-A0AAQ4EQP8-F1
#
_entry.id   AF-A0AAQ4EQP8-F1
#
_cell.length_a   1.000
_cell.length_b   1.000
_cell.length_c   1.000
_cell.angle_alpha   90.00
_cell.angle_beta   90.00
_cell.angle_gamma   90.00
#
_symmetry.space_group_name_H-M   'P 1'
#
loop_
_entity.id
_entity.type
_entity.pdbx_description
1 polymer ?
#
loop_
_entity_poly.entity_id
_entity_poly.type
_entity_poly.pdbx_seq_one_letter_code
_entity_poly.pdbx_strand_id
1 'polypeptide(L)'
;MRASGEFEVCEAGTVAASGRIRMAEPGEKLLDKEPPGTPAETVAYELETEDIYKELRLRGYQYHGGFQGILKADLHKPYGKLQWEGNWVTFIDTMLQFSVLGSPQRSLNLPVRIQSCRVYPGIQARVAEEVGDAGIDIVYDPYLNTCRAGGVSMRGLKASVAPRRAGQQTPLLEEYQFVPYSDDEAARKEREMCVREYIDVCCSVALRILESCGKNKAQISDVMNAFREAPEQVLNRYLENLAENHGLLRVLTAIQQQANDPASSLVSTVQSALAAHKEDLERDVLNTALFEENPLRHVLDVVVENMNVKKIRVLELAGEGSDTFLAPWVSQLLRLSNILLKIEYTIAHPSPDKLASEQLPEGTRTVVWDPASASKNGLPDADLIVLLGVGGQGSKSLETLAGELSVRCREQAFVLLALRTALTSAEMFLSTAGKVSPKVHAIDAVEAAFCAHGFRLVGLKSNNISTLFLLRKSSAAPFDLAKQEVITVKNSGFEWVESLKAKALEYDNKPAGENIWLLAEDAAVSGIVGLTNCLRQETGGSHIRCVFNASIKGANNAANFHPSNPACKDILEKDLVMNVFKDGQWGSYRHLVTQSCGAPKTTTEYAFLNVQTRGDLSSLQWYESPLRYASPSSGADGVLCSVYYAPLNFRDIMLATGKLPPDALPGSKEKKEFLKRRFPQLQDRHFANSRDLSFEEHVLSETKGRGVDLVLNSLAEEKLQASVRCLATHGRFLEIGKFDLSKNSPLGMSVFLKNVTFHGILLDALFGDDPFVAADKRRVAELVREGIASGAVRPLDAIRFSRNQAEEAFRFMASGKHMGKVVLEVRPEETPLKTTSALPLNVEAVVRTCFYEHKSYVIVGGLGGFGLELADWMVSRGCRKLLLSARSGVCTGYQKLCLHRWQHAGAKVIVSKADVSTEQGARQIIQEATNVGPVGGIFNLAMVLRDALLENQTPESFETVCKPKCDGTQHLDELSRKLCPELEHFVVFSSVTCGRGNAGQTNYGYANSVMERICERRVADGLPGE
;
A
#
# COMPACT_ATOMS: atom_id res chain seq x y z
N MET A 1 -2.56 1.84 55.40
CA MET A 1 -2.77 2.92 54.42
C MET A 1 -2.19 4.20 54.99
N ARG A 2 -1.51 5.04 54.19
CA ARG A 2 -1.09 6.39 54.63
C ARG A 2 -2.34 7.18 55.03
N ALA A 3 -2.22 8.09 56.01
CA ALA A 3 -3.32 8.93 56.48
C ALA A 3 -3.98 9.80 55.37
N SER A 4 -3.30 10.01 54.23
CA SER A 4 -3.80 10.75 53.07
C SER A 4 -4.67 9.96 52.10
N GLY A 5 -4.67 8.62 52.16
CA GLY A 5 -5.38 7.75 51.20
C GLY A 5 -4.79 7.74 49.78
N GLU A 6 -3.62 8.33 49.56
CA GLU A 6 -2.97 8.38 48.24
C GLU A 6 -2.26 7.05 47.89
N PHE A 7 -2.33 6.67 46.62
CA PHE A 7 -1.66 5.49 46.07
C PHE A 7 -0.94 5.79 44.76
N GLU A 8 0.07 5.00 44.46
CA GLU A 8 0.83 5.02 43.22
C GLU A 8 1.19 3.58 42.84
N VAL A 9 1.09 3.25 41.55
CA VAL A 9 1.45 1.96 40.97
C VAL A 9 2.58 2.22 40.00
N CYS A 10 3.73 1.58 40.23
CA CYS A 10 4.92 1.72 39.39
C CYS A 10 5.23 0.41 38.68
N GLU A 11 5.62 0.50 37.42
CA GLU A 11 6.14 -0.60 36.62
C GLU A 11 7.54 -0.21 36.13
N ALA A 12 8.54 -1.06 36.40
CA ALA A 12 9.95 -0.82 36.03
C ALA A 12 10.48 0.59 36.42
N GLY A 13 10.05 1.12 37.57
CA GLY A 13 10.46 2.44 38.05
C GLY A 13 9.73 3.63 37.42
N THR A 14 8.75 3.39 36.54
CA THR A 14 7.90 4.43 35.94
C THR A 14 6.50 4.36 36.53
N VAL A 15 5.90 5.53 36.78
CA VAL A 15 4.53 5.64 37.31
C VAL A 15 3.54 5.20 36.24
N ALA A 16 2.80 4.12 36.51
CA ALA A 16 1.76 3.58 35.63
C ALA A 16 0.37 4.15 35.96
N ALA A 17 0.06 4.30 37.26
CA ALA A 17 -1.18 4.90 37.73
C ALA A 17 -1.01 5.55 39.10
N SER A 18 -1.77 6.61 39.39
CA SER A 18 -1.80 7.25 40.70
C SER A 18 -3.22 7.73 41.04
N GLY A 19 -3.51 7.88 42.33
CA GLY A 19 -4.83 8.32 42.76
C GLY A 19 -5.04 8.29 44.27
N ARG A 20 -6.31 8.24 44.67
CA ARG A 20 -6.74 8.13 46.07
C ARG A 20 -7.70 6.98 46.26
N ILE A 21 -7.55 6.25 47.35
CA ILE A 21 -8.40 5.15 47.77
C ILE A 21 -8.76 5.29 49.25
N ARG A 22 -10.03 5.05 49.58
CA ARG A 22 -10.52 4.97 50.96
C ARG A 22 -11.57 3.88 51.07
N MET A 23 -11.68 3.30 52.26
CA MET A 23 -12.82 2.44 52.60
C MET A 23 -14.01 3.33 52.97
N ALA A 24 -15.22 2.85 52.70
CA ALA A 24 -16.43 3.53 53.15
C ALA A 24 -16.60 3.40 54.66
N GLU A 25 -17.12 4.46 55.28
CA GLU A 25 -17.52 4.42 56.70
C GLU A 25 -18.75 3.52 56.88
N PRO A 26 -18.92 2.86 58.04
CA PRO A 26 -20.12 2.07 58.31
C PRO A 26 -21.41 2.89 58.13
N GLY A 27 -22.31 2.45 57.25
CA GLY A 27 -23.58 3.13 56.95
C GLY A 27 -23.51 4.18 55.82
N GLU A 28 -22.34 4.44 55.23
CA GLU A 28 -22.19 5.34 54.08
C GLU A 28 -22.83 4.75 52.81
N LYS A 29 -23.75 5.49 52.18
CA LYS A 29 -24.29 5.12 50.86
C LYS A 29 -23.24 5.39 49.78
N LEU A 30 -22.64 4.32 49.27
CA LEU A 30 -21.64 4.39 48.20
C LEU A 30 -22.25 4.66 46.82
N LEU A 31 -23.44 4.14 46.52
CA LEU A 31 -24.10 4.33 45.22
C LEU A 31 -25.13 5.48 45.32
N ASP A 32 -25.04 6.45 44.41
CA ASP A 32 -25.93 7.63 44.38
C ASP A 32 -27.37 7.26 43.91
N LYS A 33 -27.51 6.14 43.21
CA LYS A 33 -28.77 5.60 42.69
C LYS A 33 -28.75 4.07 42.81
N GLU A 34 -29.93 3.48 42.81
CA GLU A 34 -30.05 2.01 42.73
C GLU A 34 -29.39 1.46 41.45
N PRO A 35 -28.97 0.18 41.48
CA PRO A 35 -28.48 -0.51 40.30
C PRO A 35 -29.47 -0.36 39.14
N PRO A 36 -28.98 -0.29 37.89
CA PRO A 36 -29.87 -0.31 36.73
C PRO A 36 -30.72 -1.59 36.80
N GLY A 37 -32.04 -1.43 36.78
CA GLY A 37 -32.99 -2.54 36.64
C GLY A 37 -33.55 -2.59 35.22
N THR A 38 -34.30 -3.64 34.89
CA THR A 38 -34.81 -3.88 33.53
C THR A 38 -35.42 -2.60 32.93
N PRO A 39 -34.97 -2.18 31.73
CA PRO A 39 -35.40 -0.92 31.15
C PRO A 39 -36.88 -0.95 30.76
N ALA A 40 -37.49 0.22 30.55
CA ALA A 40 -38.84 0.33 29.98
C ALA A 40 -38.94 -0.40 28.62
N GLU A 41 -40.15 -0.82 28.19
CA GLU A 41 -40.47 -1.61 26.97
C GLU A 41 -39.88 -1.11 25.63
N THR A 42 -39.16 0.02 25.64
CA THR A 42 -38.59 0.72 24.49
C THR A 42 -37.08 0.52 24.31
N VAL A 43 -36.44 -0.43 24.99
CA VAL A 43 -35.03 -0.83 24.75
C VAL A 43 -35.01 -2.07 23.87
N ALA A 44 -34.34 -1.96 22.72
CA ALA A 44 -34.15 -3.06 21.80
C ALA A 44 -32.67 -3.44 21.84
N TYR A 45 -32.38 -4.59 22.45
CA TYR A 45 -31.03 -5.17 22.45
C TYR A 45 -30.70 -5.71 21.05
N GLU A 46 -30.36 -4.80 20.13
CA GLU A 46 -30.11 -5.15 18.74
C GLU A 46 -28.70 -5.69 18.50
N LEU A 47 -27.74 -5.36 19.38
CA LEU A 47 -26.35 -5.82 19.28
C LEU A 47 -26.10 -6.97 20.25
N GLU A 48 -25.64 -8.09 19.70
CA GLU A 48 -25.18 -9.26 20.46
C GLU A 48 -23.65 -9.24 20.61
N THR A 49 -23.10 -10.10 21.49
CA THR A 49 -21.67 -10.19 21.79
C THR A 49 -20.77 -10.15 20.54
N GLU A 50 -21.07 -10.97 19.54
CA GLU A 50 -20.26 -11.07 18.32
C GLU A 50 -20.21 -9.76 17.54
N ASP A 51 -21.34 -9.04 17.44
CA ASP A 51 -21.42 -7.75 16.75
C ASP A 51 -20.58 -6.68 17.47
N ILE A 52 -20.64 -6.67 18.81
CA ILE A 52 -19.94 -5.70 19.66
C ILE A 52 -18.42 -5.89 19.56
N TYR A 53 -17.94 -7.12 19.72
CA TYR A 53 -16.52 -7.40 19.68
C TYR A 53 -15.94 -7.39 18.26
N LYS A 54 -16.78 -7.56 17.23
CA LYS A 54 -16.41 -7.23 15.85
C LYS A 54 -16.14 -5.73 15.69
N GLU A 55 -17.05 -4.86 16.15
CA GLU A 55 -16.85 -3.40 16.09
C GLU A 55 -15.61 -2.96 16.88
N LEU A 56 -15.41 -3.47 18.09
CA LEU A 56 -14.23 -3.15 18.90
C LEU A 56 -12.93 -3.63 18.21
N ARG A 57 -12.94 -4.82 17.59
CA ARG A 57 -11.78 -5.31 16.82
C ARG A 57 -11.41 -4.39 15.67
N LEU A 58 -12.40 -3.86 14.97
CA LEU A 58 -12.19 -2.94 13.86
C LEU A 58 -11.64 -1.58 14.31
N ARG A 59 -11.97 -1.12 15.53
CA ARG A 59 -11.33 0.04 16.17
C ARG A 59 -9.88 -0.21 16.61
N GLY A 60 -9.48 -1.48 16.73
CA GLY A 60 -8.13 -1.92 17.10
C GLY A 60 -8.03 -2.68 18.42
N TYR A 61 -9.14 -2.98 19.09
CA TYR A 61 -9.15 -3.72 20.35
C TYR A 61 -9.17 -5.24 20.12
N GLN A 62 -8.18 -5.97 20.64
CA GLN A 62 -8.06 -7.42 20.48
C GLN A 62 -8.44 -8.15 21.77
N TYR A 63 -9.69 -8.00 22.21
CA TYR A 63 -10.20 -8.66 23.42
C TYR A 63 -10.47 -10.16 23.19
N HIS A 64 -10.18 -10.99 24.20
CA HIS A 64 -10.36 -12.45 24.19
C HIS A 64 -10.77 -12.98 25.58
N GLY A 65 -11.38 -14.16 25.64
CA GLY A 65 -11.76 -14.82 26.90
C GLY A 65 -12.74 -13.99 27.73
N GLY A 66 -12.57 -13.97 29.05
CA GLY A 66 -13.45 -13.23 29.97
C GLY A 66 -13.50 -11.70 29.77
N PHE A 67 -12.62 -11.12 28.94
CA PHE A 67 -12.73 -9.72 28.53
C PHE A 67 -13.81 -9.49 27.46
N GLN A 68 -14.41 -10.56 26.92
CA GLN A 68 -15.56 -10.49 26.01
C GLN A 68 -16.92 -10.53 26.75
N GLY A 69 -17.03 -9.80 27.87
CA GLY A 69 -18.19 -9.89 28.76
C GLY A 69 -19.36 -8.94 28.43
N ILE A 70 -19.36 -8.16 27.35
CA ILE A 70 -20.58 -7.43 26.93
C ILE A 70 -21.47 -8.39 26.16
N LEU A 71 -22.59 -8.78 26.76
CA LEU A 71 -23.53 -9.74 26.19
C LEU A 71 -24.44 -9.08 25.15
N LYS A 72 -25.01 -7.93 25.51
CA LYS A 72 -25.97 -7.21 24.68
C LYS A 72 -25.84 -5.70 24.81
N ALA A 73 -26.13 -4.96 23.75
CA ALA A 73 -26.19 -3.51 23.77
C ALA A 73 -27.33 -2.98 22.89
N ASP A 74 -27.92 -1.86 23.31
CA ASP A 74 -28.86 -1.08 22.51
C ASP A 74 -28.11 -0.12 21.59
N LEU A 75 -28.67 0.09 20.39
CA LEU A 75 -28.07 0.92 19.35
C LEU A 75 -28.31 2.43 19.57
N HIS A 76 -29.48 2.78 20.10
CA HIS A 76 -29.97 4.16 20.22
C HIS A 76 -29.83 4.70 21.63
N LYS A 77 -29.85 3.82 22.63
CA LYS A 77 -29.73 4.15 24.04
C LYS A 77 -28.45 3.53 24.60
N PRO A 78 -27.76 4.23 25.50
CA PRO A 78 -26.56 3.73 26.16
C PRO A 78 -26.91 2.70 27.27
N TYR A 79 -27.58 1.62 26.88
CA TYR A 79 -28.06 0.55 27.76
C TYR A 79 -27.59 -0.83 27.26
N GLY A 80 -27.28 -1.77 28.15
CA GLY A 80 -26.76 -3.08 27.77
C GLY A 80 -26.77 -4.10 28.90
N LYS A 81 -26.12 -5.25 28.66
CA LYS A 81 -25.95 -6.34 29.62
C LYS A 81 -24.51 -6.84 29.66
N LEU A 82 -23.99 -7.07 30.85
CA LEU A 82 -22.64 -7.55 31.11
C LEU A 82 -22.64 -8.92 31.79
N GLN A 83 -21.68 -9.76 31.45
CA GLN A 83 -21.42 -11.03 32.08
C GLN A 83 -20.66 -10.84 33.40
N TRP A 84 -21.03 -11.61 34.43
CA TRP A 84 -20.30 -11.67 35.69
C TRP A 84 -19.77 -13.09 35.94
N GLU A 85 -18.45 -13.23 36.00
CA GLU A 85 -17.76 -14.52 36.21
C GLU A 85 -17.00 -14.57 37.54
N GLY A 86 -17.37 -13.73 38.52
CA GLY A 86 -16.63 -13.62 39.77
C GLY A 86 -15.30 -12.85 39.66
N ASN A 87 -15.01 -12.21 38.52
CA ASN A 87 -13.77 -11.48 38.27
C ASN A 87 -14.03 -9.97 38.08
N TRP A 88 -13.53 -9.16 39.04
CA TRP A 88 -13.69 -7.71 39.02
C TRP A 88 -12.93 -7.02 37.89
N VAL A 89 -11.78 -7.56 37.46
CA VAL A 89 -10.94 -6.94 36.43
C VAL A 89 -11.67 -6.95 35.09
N THR A 90 -12.19 -8.12 34.70
CA THR A 90 -12.94 -8.28 33.45
C THR A 90 -14.25 -7.50 33.49
N PHE A 91 -14.97 -7.52 34.61
CA PHE A 91 -16.23 -6.78 34.76
C PHE A 91 -16.05 -5.26 34.68
N ILE A 92 -15.04 -4.70 35.35
CA ILE A 92 -14.78 -3.25 35.27
C ILE A 92 -14.29 -2.88 33.87
N ASP A 93 -13.45 -3.71 33.23
CA ASP A 93 -13.00 -3.45 31.87
C ASP A 93 -14.17 -3.48 30.86
N THR A 94 -15.13 -4.41 30.99
CA THR A 94 -16.31 -4.43 30.11
C THR A 94 -17.21 -3.21 30.29
N MET A 95 -17.27 -2.63 31.50
CA MET A 95 -17.92 -1.33 31.71
C MET A 95 -17.18 -0.18 30.99
N LEU A 96 -15.85 -0.21 30.92
CA LEU A 96 -15.04 0.75 30.17
C LEU A 96 -15.24 0.57 28.66
N GLN A 97 -15.22 -0.68 28.18
CA GLN A 97 -15.52 -1.05 26.80
C GLN A 97 -16.89 -0.52 26.37
N PHE A 98 -17.92 -0.71 27.21
CA PHE A 98 -19.27 -0.23 26.95
C PHE A 98 -19.34 1.30 26.83
N SER A 99 -18.60 2.02 27.68
CA SER A 99 -18.51 3.49 27.62
C SER A 99 -17.85 3.97 26.32
N VAL A 100 -16.88 3.21 25.80
CA VAL A 100 -16.19 3.50 24.53
C VAL A 100 -17.05 3.14 23.31
N LEU A 101 -17.87 2.09 23.40
CA LEU A 101 -18.73 1.62 22.32
C LEU A 101 -19.63 2.74 21.78
N GLY A 102 -20.20 3.55 22.67
CA GLY A 102 -21.06 4.69 22.35
C GLY A 102 -20.38 5.87 21.63
N SER A 103 -19.05 5.89 21.51
CA SER A 103 -18.36 6.91 20.74
C SER A 103 -18.66 6.78 19.24
N PRO A 104 -19.07 7.86 18.55
CA PRO A 104 -19.33 7.84 17.11
C PRO A 104 -18.05 7.70 16.28
N GLN A 105 -16.89 8.07 16.85
CA GLN A 105 -15.60 8.00 16.17
C GLN A 105 -14.99 6.61 16.32
N ARG A 106 -14.68 5.95 15.20
CA ARG A 106 -13.94 4.69 15.15
C ARG A 106 -12.45 4.92 15.37
N SER A 107 -12.07 5.27 16.60
CA SER A 107 -10.67 5.39 17.03
C SER A 107 -10.35 4.41 18.15
N LEU A 108 -9.07 4.03 18.23
CA LEU A 108 -8.54 3.32 19.38
C LEU A 108 -8.39 4.32 20.53
N ASN A 109 -9.22 4.20 21.56
CA ASN A 109 -9.21 5.05 22.75
C ASN A 109 -8.81 4.26 24.00
N LEU A 110 -7.88 4.79 24.79
CA LEU A 110 -7.48 4.19 26.06
C LEU A 110 -7.94 5.07 27.23
N PRO A 111 -8.44 4.48 28.33
CA PRO A 111 -8.73 5.21 29.56
C PRO A 111 -7.49 5.92 30.10
N VAL A 112 -7.62 7.21 30.42
CA VAL A 112 -6.53 8.02 31.00
C VAL A 112 -6.88 8.50 32.41
N ARG A 113 -8.18 8.69 32.69
CA ARG A 113 -8.63 9.19 33.99
C ARG A 113 -10.04 8.73 34.31
N ILE A 114 -10.27 8.44 35.57
CA ILE A 114 -11.58 8.21 36.16
C ILE A 114 -11.69 9.18 37.34
N GLN A 115 -12.72 10.03 37.38
CA GLN A 115 -12.90 11.01 38.45
C GLN A 115 -13.26 10.32 39.77
N SER A 116 -14.13 9.31 39.72
CA SER A 116 -14.52 8.49 40.86
C SER A 116 -14.96 7.12 40.40
N CYS A 117 -14.47 6.07 41.04
CA CYS A 117 -14.97 4.70 40.90
C CYS A 117 -15.38 4.21 42.28
N ARG A 118 -16.65 3.81 42.43
CA ARG A 118 -17.22 3.30 43.69
C ARG A 118 -17.66 1.87 43.48
N VAL A 119 -17.23 0.98 44.37
CA VAL A 119 -17.50 -0.45 44.29
C VAL A 119 -18.17 -0.90 45.60
N TYR A 120 -19.34 -1.51 45.48
CA TYR A 120 -20.11 -2.06 46.59
C TYR A 120 -20.33 -3.57 46.38
N PRO A 121 -19.47 -4.44 46.94
CA PRO A 121 -19.50 -5.88 46.69
C PRO A 121 -20.81 -6.58 47.10
N GLY A 122 -21.46 -6.15 48.19
CA GLY A 122 -22.70 -6.79 48.65
C GLY A 122 -23.90 -6.61 47.71
N ILE A 123 -23.97 -5.47 47.01
CA ILE A 123 -24.98 -5.19 45.98
C ILE A 123 -24.64 -5.96 44.72
N GLN A 124 -23.35 -6.04 44.36
CA GLN A 124 -22.91 -6.85 43.22
C GLN A 124 -23.31 -8.32 43.42
N ALA A 125 -23.05 -8.90 44.59
CA ALA A 125 -23.41 -10.29 44.89
C ALA A 125 -24.92 -10.52 44.79
N ARG A 126 -25.73 -9.65 45.41
CA ARG A 126 -27.20 -9.73 45.34
C ARG A 126 -27.70 -9.65 43.90
N VAL A 127 -27.25 -8.68 43.12
CA VAL A 127 -27.67 -8.52 41.71
C VAL A 127 -27.20 -9.69 40.85
N ALA A 128 -25.99 -10.21 41.08
CA ALA A 128 -25.49 -11.37 40.35
C ALA A 128 -26.32 -12.63 40.65
N GLU A 129 -26.74 -12.85 41.89
CA GLU A 129 -27.62 -13.95 42.29
C GLU A 129 -29.04 -13.81 41.69
N GLU A 130 -29.58 -12.58 41.66
CA GLU A 130 -30.92 -12.29 41.11
C GLU A 130 -31.00 -12.55 39.60
N VAL A 131 -29.94 -12.21 38.85
CA VAL A 131 -29.95 -12.21 37.38
C VAL A 131 -29.32 -13.46 36.77
N GLY A 132 -28.37 -14.10 37.47
CA GLY A 132 -27.67 -15.30 36.99
C GLY A 132 -27.00 -15.09 35.63
N ASP A 133 -27.13 -16.09 34.75
CA ASP A 133 -26.54 -16.08 33.40
C ASP A 133 -27.20 -15.08 32.44
N ALA A 134 -28.32 -14.45 32.84
CA ALA A 134 -29.00 -13.45 32.01
C ALA A 134 -28.25 -12.11 31.90
N GLY A 135 -27.18 -11.93 32.67
CA GLY A 135 -26.27 -10.78 32.62
C GLY A 135 -26.77 -9.52 33.35
N ILE A 136 -25.84 -8.84 34.01
CA ILE A 136 -26.07 -7.63 34.81
C ILE A 136 -26.31 -6.42 33.90
N ASP A 137 -27.37 -5.68 34.17
CA ASP A 137 -27.70 -4.48 33.42
C ASP A 137 -26.67 -3.35 33.60
N ILE A 138 -26.31 -2.71 32.48
CA ILE A 138 -25.41 -1.54 32.43
C ILE A 138 -26.12 -0.35 31.78
N VAL A 139 -25.87 0.83 32.33
CA VAL A 139 -26.28 2.11 31.75
C VAL A 139 -25.12 3.10 31.75
N TYR A 140 -24.94 3.80 30.63
CA TYR A 140 -24.02 4.92 30.52
C TYR A 140 -24.80 6.22 30.32
N ASP A 141 -24.65 7.19 31.21
CA ASP A 141 -25.25 8.50 31.06
C ASP A 141 -24.21 9.47 30.47
N PRO A 142 -24.34 9.89 29.20
CA PRO A 142 -23.37 10.77 28.56
C PRO A 142 -23.40 12.20 29.14
N TYR A 143 -24.54 12.66 29.67
CA TYR A 143 -24.67 14.00 30.26
C TYR A 143 -24.00 14.08 31.62
N LEU A 144 -24.13 13.03 32.43
CA LEU A 144 -23.47 12.92 33.72
C LEU A 144 -22.05 12.31 33.62
N ASN A 145 -21.67 11.82 32.44
CA ASN A 145 -20.50 10.99 32.18
C ASN A 145 -20.33 9.89 33.25
N THR A 146 -21.40 9.11 33.46
CA THR A 146 -21.48 8.12 34.54
C THR A 146 -21.90 6.75 33.99
N CYS A 147 -21.07 5.74 34.23
CA CYS A 147 -21.33 4.34 33.87
C CYS A 147 -21.69 3.55 35.14
N ARG A 148 -22.82 2.84 35.14
CA ARG A 148 -23.30 2.06 36.31
C ARG A 148 -23.67 0.66 35.87
N ALA A 149 -23.23 -0.34 36.65
CA ALA A 149 -23.61 -1.73 36.48
C ALA A 149 -23.49 -2.46 37.82
N GLY A 150 -24.56 -3.14 38.25
CA GLY A 150 -24.60 -3.87 39.52
C GLY A 150 -24.16 -3.01 40.71
N GLY A 151 -23.12 -3.46 41.42
CA GLY A 151 -22.51 -2.76 42.56
C GLY A 151 -21.46 -1.71 42.21
N VAL A 152 -21.23 -1.40 40.93
CA VAL A 152 -20.17 -0.50 40.47
C VAL A 152 -20.74 0.78 39.85
N SER A 153 -20.17 1.92 40.22
CA SER A 153 -20.46 3.23 39.62
C SER A 153 -19.16 3.97 39.30
N MET A 154 -18.95 4.27 38.03
CA MET A 154 -17.81 5.04 37.51
C MET A 154 -18.28 6.39 36.98
N ARG A 155 -17.64 7.48 37.41
CA ARG A 155 -17.95 8.85 36.98
C ARG A 155 -16.72 9.53 36.41
N GLY A 156 -16.94 10.36 35.40
CA GLY A 156 -15.92 11.22 34.81
C GLY A 156 -14.82 10.43 34.09
N LEU A 157 -15.20 9.34 33.41
CA LEU A 157 -14.28 8.59 32.55
C LEU A 157 -13.79 9.51 31.43
N LYS A 158 -12.47 9.60 31.28
CA LYS A 158 -11.82 10.27 30.16
C LYS A 158 -10.91 9.27 29.46
N ALA A 159 -11.19 9.04 28.19
CA ALA A 159 -10.33 8.27 27.30
C ALA A 159 -9.65 9.20 26.27
N SER A 160 -8.50 8.79 25.78
CA SER A 160 -7.77 9.51 24.72
C SER A 160 -7.41 8.58 23.58
N VAL A 161 -7.33 9.13 22.36
CA VAL A 161 -6.90 8.40 21.17
C VAL A 161 -5.45 7.93 21.34
N ALA A 162 -5.22 6.63 21.13
CA ALA A 162 -3.90 6.02 21.10
C ALA A 162 -3.46 5.80 19.63
N PRO A 163 -2.18 6.04 19.30
CA PRO A 163 -1.66 5.74 17.97
C PRO A 163 -1.62 4.23 17.75
N ARG A 164 -2.07 3.80 16.57
CA ARG A 164 -1.88 2.41 16.13
C ARG A 164 -0.45 2.23 15.68
N ARG A 165 0.24 1.22 16.19
CA ARG A 165 1.54 0.80 15.63
C ARG A 165 1.29 0.32 14.19
N ALA A 166 2.12 0.74 13.25
CA ALA A 166 2.06 0.23 11.88
C ALA A 166 2.16 -1.30 11.94
N GLY A 167 1.18 -1.99 11.34
CA GLY A 167 1.24 -3.45 11.21
C GLY A 167 2.49 -3.84 10.42
N GLN A 168 3.16 -4.92 10.82
CA GLN A 168 4.45 -5.35 10.26
C GLN A 168 4.41 -5.79 8.78
N GLN A 169 3.24 -5.84 8.12
CA GLN A 169 3.13 -6.36 6.76
C GLN A 169 2.50 -5.33 5.81
N THR A 170 3.34 -4.77 4.95
CA THR A 170 2.91 -3.99 3.79
C THR A 170 2.31 -4.97 2.77
N PRO A 171 1.10 -4.72 2.23
CA PRO A 171 0.54 -5.59 1.20
C PRO A 171 1.39 -5.55 -0.07
N LEU A 172 1.56 -6.70 -0.72
CA LEU A 172 2.16 -6.79 -2.04
C LEU A 172 1.13 -6.35 -3.09
N LEU A 173 1.46 -5.32 -3.87
CA LEU A 173 0.59 -4.79 -4.92
C LEU A 173 1.04 -5.29 -6.28
N GLU A 174 0.18 -6.04 -6.95
CA GLU A 174 0.46 -6.62 -8.26
C GLU A 174 -0.60 -6.22 -9.28
N GLU A 175 -0.18 -5.90 -10.49
CA GLU A 175 -1.07 -5.71 -11.63
C GLU A 175 -1.17 -7.03 -12.41
N TYR A 176 -2.38 -7.44 -12.76
CA TYR A 176 -2.62 -8.68 -13.50
C TYR A 176 -2.95 -8.36 -14.96
N GLN A 177 -2.02 -8.63 -15.87
CA GLN A 177 -2.21 -8.33 -17.28
C GLN A 177 -1.74 -9.47 -18.19
N PHE A 178 -2.17 -9.41 -19.45
CA PHE A 178 -1.70 -10.31 -20.48
C PHE A 178 -0.24 -10.03 -20.81
N VAL A 179 0.60 -11.05 -20.77
CA VAL A 179 2.01 -10.99 -21.14
C VAL A 179 2.26 -11.99 -22.28
N PRO A 180 2.68 -11.53 -23.47
CA PRO A 180 3.10 -12.41 -24.56
C PRO A 180 4.26 -13.31 -24.15
N TYR A 181 4.34 -14.53 -24.68
CA TYR A 181 5.48 -15.41 -24.42
C TYR A 181 6.77 -14.88 -25.06
N SER A 182 6.65 -14.33 -26.26
CA SER A 182 7.75 -13.75 -27.01
C SER A 182 7.51 -12.26 -27.19
N ASP A 183 8.52 -11.46 -26.91
CA ASP A 183 8.43 -10.02 -27.13
C ASP A 183 8.39 -9.65 -28.62
N ASP A 184 7.50 -8.73 -28.95
CA ASP A 184 7.51 -8.03 -30.23
C ASP A 184 8.54 -6.90 -30.26
N GLU A 185 8.69 -6.29 -31.44
CA GLU A 185 9.63 -5.19 -31.66
C GLU A 185 9.34 -3.95 -30.80
N ALA A 186 8.08 -3.70 -30.44
CA ALA A 186 7.72 -2.54 -29.63
C ALA A 186 8.19 -2.73 -28.18
N ALA A 187 7.91 -3.90 -27.60
CA ALA A 187 8.29 -4.24 -26.23
C ALA A 187 9.82 -4.32 -26.06
N ARG A 188 10.54 -4.81 -27.08
CA ARG A 188 12.01 -4.80 -27.09
C ARG A 188 12.57 -3.39 -27.07
N LYS A 189 12.03 -2.49 -27.91
CA LYS A 189 12.45 -1.09 -28.00
C LYS A 189 12.15 -0.33 -26.72
N GLU A 190 11.00 -0.57 -26.10
CA GLU A 190 10.61 0.05 -24.83
C GLU A 190 11.64 -0.28 -23.74
N ARG A 191 11.99 -1.56 -23.56
CA ARG A 191 13.03 -1.98 -22.61
C ARG A 191 14.42 -1.47 -22.96
N GLU A 192 14.75 -1.39 -24.24
CA GLU A 192 16.00 -0.76 -24.67
C GLU A 192 16.07 0.72 -24.24
N MET A 193 14.93 1.43 -24.18
CA MET A 193 14.90 2.82 -23.72
C MET A 193 15.34 2.96 -22.26
N CYS A 194 15.06 1.96 -21.41
CA CYS A 194 15.47 1.97 -19.99
C CYS A 194 16.99 2.04 -19.83
N VAL A 195 17.75 1.45 -20.76
CA VAL A 195 19.22 1.43 -20.73
C VAL A 195 19.86 2.41 -21.70
N ARG A 196 19.07 3.10 -22.54
CA ARG A 196 19.56 3.97 -23.61
C ARG A 196 20.40 5.13 -23.10
N GLU A 197 19.99 5.77 -22.01
CA GLU A 197 20.75 6.87 -21.41
C GLU A 197 22.17 6.42 -21.02
N TYR A 198 22.30 5.23 -20.42
CA TYR A 198 23.60 4.64 -20.07
C TYR A 198 24.45 4.31 -21.30
N ILE A 199 23.83 3.79 -22.36
CA ILE A 199 24.51 3.49 -23.63
C ILE A 199 25.08 4.77 -24.26
N ASP A 200 24.28 5.84 -24.31
CA ASP A 200 24.69 7.13 -24.87
C ASP A 200 25.83 7.77 -24.05
N VAL A 201 25.80 7.62 -22.72
CA VAL A 201 26.90 8.04 -21.83
C VAL A 201 28.18 7.27 -22.13
N CYS A 202 28.13 5.93 -22.20
CA CYS A 202 29.29 5.10 -22.57
C CYS A 202 29.83 5.46 -23.95
N CYS A 203 28.95 5.71 -24.93
CA CYS A 203 29.34 6.16 -26.26
C CYS A 203 30.07 7.51 -26.24
N SER A 204 29.60 8.46 -25.43
CA SER A 204 30.21 9.78 -25.27
C SER A 204 31.64 9.69 -24.71
N VAL A 205 31.87 8.82 -23.72
CA VAL A 205 33.23 8.59 -23.19
C VAL A 205 34.12 7.89 -24.21
N ALA A 206 33.61 6.89 -24.93
CA ALA A 206 34.36 6.22 -26.00
C ALA A 206 34.78 7.19 -27.12
N LEU A 207 33.91 8.15 -27.49
CA LEU A 207 34.25 9.22 -28.43
C LEU A 207 35.37 10.12 -27.91
N ARG A 208 35.31 10.56 -26.64
CA ARG A 208 36.37 11.38 -26.03
C ARG A 208 37.73 10.66 -26.05
N ILE A 209 37.76 9.35 -25.83
CA ILE A 209 38.99 8.53 -25.92
C ILE A 209 39.53 8.55 -27.35
N LEU A 210 38.67 8.33 -28.35
CA LEU A 210 39.07 8.36 -29.76
C LEU A 210 39.65 9.71 -30.18
N GLU A 211 39.03 10.81 -29.75
CA GLU A 211 39.51 12.17 -30.00
C GLU A 211 40.87 12.44 -29.35
N SER A 212 41.10 11.98 -28.12
CA SER A 212 42.38 12.15 -27.42
C SER A 212 43.54 11.38 -28.06
N CYS A 213 43.27 10.26 -28.75
CA CYS A 213 44.31 9.41 -29.35
C CYS A 213 44.72 9.82 -30.78
N GLY A 214 44.20 10.93 -31.32
CA GLY A 214 44.62 11.48 -32.62
C GLY A 214 44.29 10.62 -33.85
N LYS A 215 43.41 9.62 -33.71
CA LYS A 215 42.92 8.82 -34.86
C LYS A 215 41.82 9.59 -35.58
N ASN A 216 42.01 9.87 -36.86
CA ASN A 216 41.09 10.67 -37.67
C ASN A 216 39.70 10.01 -37.82
N LYS A 217 38.66 10.86 -37.78
CA LYS A 217 37.23 10.56 -38.07
C LYS A 217 37.00 9.71 -39.35
N ALA A 218 37.96 9.72 -40.27
CA ALA A 218 37.90 9.00 -41.56
C ALA A 218 38.39 7.54 -41.54
N GLN A 219 39.11 7.08 -40.50
CA GLN A 219 39.67 5.72 -40.45
C GLN A 219 38.75 4.68 -39.77
N ILE A 220 37.63 5.12 -39.20
CA ILE A 220 36.66 4.28 -38.45
C ILE A 220 35.21 4.63 -38.89
N SER A 221 35.02 4.98 -40.18
CA SER A 221 33.78 5.60 -40.69
C SER A 221 32.52 4.74 -40.50
N ASP A 222 32.65 3.42 -40.56
CA ASP A 222 31.47 2.53 -40.56
C ASP A 222 30.91 2.28 -39.16
N VAL A 223 31.73 2.41 -38.12
CA VAL A 223 31.32 2.23 -36.71
C VAL A 223 30.82 3.55 -36.11
N MET A 224 31.25 4.70 -36.66
CA MET A 224 30.95 6.04 -36.12
C MET A 224 29.55 6.59 -36.45
N ASN A 225 28.88 6.11 -37.51
CA ASN A 225 27.54 6.59 -37.88
C ASN A 225 26.45 6.23 -36.85
N ALA A 226 26.73 5.33 -35.90
CA ALA A 226 25.79 4.86 -34.89
C ALA A 226 26.04 5.42 -33.47
N PHE A 227 26.99 6.35 -33.30
CA PHE A 227 27.24 6.97 -32.00
C PHE A 227 26.25 8.12 -31.74
N ARG A 228 25.63 8.10 -30.56
CA ARG A 228 24.84 9.20 -30.03
C ARG A 228 25.52 9.73 -28.77
N GLU A 229 25.56 11.05 -28.65
CA GLU A 229 26.14 11.72 -27.49
C GLU A 229 25.05 12.05 -26.47
N ALA A 230 25.37 11.85 -25.19
CA ALA A 230 24.53 12.26 -24.08
C ALA A 230 24.73 13.76 -23.79
N PRO A 231 23.69 14.48 -23.32
CA PRO A 231 23.86 15.86 -22.87
C PRO A 231 24.93 15.97 -21.76
N GLU A 232 25.75 17.03 -21.77
CA GLU A 232 26.86 17.17 -20.79
C GLU A 232 26.42 17.07 -19.33
N GLN A 233 25.24 17.59 -19.00
CA GLN A 233 24.67 17.50 -17.65
C GLN A 233 24.46 16.05 -17.20
N VAL A 234 23.97 15.20 -18.10
CA VAL A 234 23.75 13.76 -17.82
C VAL A 234 25.09 13.05 -17.71
N LEU A 235 26.01 13.32 -18.63
CA LEU A 235 27.35 12.73 -18.60
C LEU A 235 28.08 13.04 -17.28
N ASN A 236 28.06 14.30 -16.83
CA ASN A 236 28.70 14.69 -15.57
C ASN A 236 28.05 14.01 -14.36
N ARG A 237 26.72 13.86 -14.33
CA ARG A 237 26.02 13.11 -13.27
C ARG A 237 26.52 11.67 -13.12
N TYR A 238 26.75 10.97 -14.24
CA TYR A 238 27.25 9.59 -14.23
C TYR A 238 28.73 9.51 -13.83
N LEU A 239 29.55 10.47 -14.23
CA LEU A 239 30.98 10.50 -13.92
C LEU A 239 31.26 10.94 -12.47
N GLU A 240 30.43 11.81 -11.89
CA GLU A 240 30.56 12.22 -10.47
C GLU A 240 30.11 11.13 -9.50
N ASN A 241 29.11 10.32 -9.89
CA ASN A 241 28.56 9.22 -9.10
C ASN A 241 28.57 7.90 -9.89
N LEU A 242 29.75 7.31 -10.10
CA LEU A 242 29.89 6.00 -10.71
C LEU A 242 29.33 4.89 -9.79
N ALA A 243 28.16 4.37 -10.13
CA ALA A 243 27.57 3.22 -9.44
C ALA A 243 28.36 1.93 -9.68
N GLU A 244 28.25 0.98 -8.76
CA GLU A 244 28.97 -0.31 -8.83
C GLU A 244 28.59 -1.15 -10.06
N ASN A 245 27.35 -1.04 -10.52
CA ASN A 245 26.83 -1.72 -11.72
C ASN A 245 27.16 -1.00 -13.04
N HIS A 246 27.90 0.12 -13.05
CA HIS A 246 28.33 0.80 -14.27
C HIS A 246 29.69 0.29 -14.78
N GLY A 247 29.83 -1.03 -14.96
CA GLY A 247 31.09 -1.69 -15.29
C GLY A 247 31.76 -1.24 -16.58
N LEU A 248 30.99 -1.13 -17.68
CA LEU A 248 31.49 -0.65 -18.97
C LEU A 248 32.01 0.79 -18.88
N LEU A 249 31.29 1.65 -18.16
CA LEU A 249 31.73 3.03 -17.93
C LEU A 249 33.02 3.09 -17.11
N ARG A 250 33.19 2.20 -16.12
CA ARG A 250 34.44 2.09 -15.34
C ARG A 250 35.62 1.70 -16.22
N VAL A 251 35.44 0.71 -17.09
CA VAL A 251 36.46 0.32 -18.09
C VAL A 251 36.83 1.50 -18.99
N LEU A 252 35.84 2.18 -19.56
CA LEU A 252 36.06 3.33 -20.44
C LEU A 252 36.77 4.47 -19.72
N THR A 253 36.38 4.77 -18.48
CA THR A 253 37.01 5.82 -17.67
C THR A 253 38.46 5.46 -17.33
N ALA A 254 38.75 4.20 -17.00
CA ALA A 254 40.10 3.71 -16.76
C ALA A 254 40.99 3.85 -18.02
N ILE A 255 40.44 3.51 -19.20
CA ILE A 255 41.13 3.72 -20.47
C ILE A 255 41.38 5.21 -20.71
N GLN A 256 40.39 6.06 -20.47
CA GLN A 256 40.52 7.51 -20.65
C GLN A 256 41.60 8.12 -19.75
N GLN A 257 41.71 7.66 -18.50
CA GLN A 257 42.74 8.12 -17.57
C GLN A 257 44.14 7.70 -18.02
N GLN A 258 44.29 6.47 -18.52
CA GLN A 258 45.58 5.91 -18.97
C GLN A 258 45.98 6.37 -20.39
N ALA A 259 45.02 6.71 -21.25
CA ALA A 259 45.26 7.21 -22.60
C ALA A 259 45.93 8.60 -22.65
N ASN A 260 45.95 9.31 -21.51
CA ASN A 260 46.70 10.56 -21.35
C ASN A 260 48.22 10.36 -21.17
N ASP A 261 48.69 9.11 -21.06
CA ASP A 261 50.12 8.78 -21.05
C ASP A 261 50.66 8.60 -22.49
N PRO A 262 51.57 9.48 -22.96
CA PRO A 262 52.10 9.45 -24.32
C PRO A 262 52.94 8.20 -24.66
N ALA A 263 53.27 7.35 -23.68
CA ALA A 263 54.09 6.14 -23.87
C ALA A 263 53.27 4.85 -24.11
N SER A 264 51.94 4.85 -23.95
CA SER A 264 51.10 3.64 -24.03
C SER A 264 50.37 3.49 -25.37
N SER A 265 50.37 2.28 -25.95
CA SER A 265 49.55 1.97 -27.13
C SER A 265 48.10 1.79 -26.71
N LEU A 266 47.14 2.41 -27.42
CA LEU A 266 45.70 2.26 -27.15
C LEU A 266 45.27 0.79 -27.03
N VAL A 267 45.88 -0.11 -27.82
CA VAL A 267 45.58 -1.55 -27.77
C VAL A 267 45.97 -2.16 -26.42
N SER A 268 47.18 -1.86 -25.92
CA SER A 268 47.65 -2.39 -24.63
C SER A 268 46.86 -1.79 -23.46
N THR A 269 46.47 -0.53 -23.56
CA THR A 269 45.67 0.16 -22.54
C THR A 269 44.27 -0.45 -22.45
N VAL A 270 43.61 -0.68 -23.58
CA VAL A 270 42.30 -1.36 -23.64
C VAL A 270 42.40 -2.79 -23.11
N GLN A 271 43.43 -3.56 -23.49
CA GLN A 271 43.62 -4.93 -22.99
C GLN A 271 43.87 -4.97 -21.49
N SER A 272 44.69 -4.05 -20.96
CA SER A 272 44.96 -3.96 -19.52
C SER A 272 43.70 -3.59 -18.74
N ALA A 273 42.91 -2.63 -19.23
CA ALA A 273 41.67 -2.21 -18.59
C ALA A 273 40.62 -3.33 -18.59
N LEU A 274 40.45 -4.03 -19.72
CA LEU A 274 39.53 -5.18 -19.82
C LEU A 274 39.92 -6.33 -18.88
N ALA A 275 41.23 -6.57 -18.69
CA ALA A 275 41.71 -7.59 -17.76
C ALA A 275 41.52 -7.18 -16.30
N ALA A 276 41.75 -5.91 -15.95
CA ALA A 276 41.62 -5.40 -14.59
C ALA A 276 40.17 -5.29 -14.10
N HIS A 277 39.23 -5.06 -15.02
CA HIS A 277 37.81 -4.79 -14.73
C HIS A 277 36.88 -5.89 -15.27
N LYS A 278 37.36 -7.13 -15.35
CA LYS A 278 36.58 -8.26 -15.88
C LYS A 278 35.30 -8.50 -15.06
N GLU A 279 35.40 -8.51 -13.74
CA GLU A 279 34.25 -8.70 -12.84
C GLU A 279 33.23 -7.55 -12.93
N ASP A 280 33.72 -6.33 -13.15
CA ASP A 280 32.87 -5.15 -13.27
C ASP A 280 31.99 -5.23 -14.53
N LEU A 281 32.54 -5.73 -15.65
CA LEU A 281 31.77 -5.95 -16.88
C LEU A 281 30.68 -7.01 -16.70
N GLU A 282 30.90 -8.04 -15.89
CA GLU A 282 29.87 -9.07 -15.62
C GLU A 282 28.68 -8.50 -14.85
N ARG A 283 28.93 -7.54 -13.95
CA ARG A 283 27.90 -6.85 -13.15
C ARG A 283 27.30 -5.63 -13.84
N ASP A 284 27.70 -5.35 -15.08
CA ASP A 284 27.27 -4.17 -15.81
C ASP A 284 25.75 -4.16 -16.04
N VAL A 285 25.14 -2.98 -15.97
CA VAL A 285 23.70 -2.76 -16.24
C VAL A 285 23.25 -3.41 -17.55
N LEU A 286 24.07 -3.43 -18.59
CA LEU A 286 23.70 -4.06 -19.86
C LEU A 286 23.50 -5.59 -19.76
N ASN A 287 24.19 -6.24 -18.82
CA ASN A 287 24.05 -7.66 -18.53
C ASN A 287 22.92 -7.94 -17.52
N THR A 288 22.68 -7.04 -16.57
CA THR A 288 21.74 -7.25 -15.46
C THR A 288 20.36 -6.63 -15.65
N ALA A 289 20.17 -5.75 -16.65
CA ALA A 289 18.92 -5.00 -16.87
C ALA A 289 17.66 -5.87 -16.96
N LEU A 290 17.76 -7.10 -17.49
CA LEU A 290 16.62 -8.01 -17.60
C LEU A 290 16.31 -8.77 -16.30
N PHE A 291 17.16 -8.67 -15.28
CA PHE A 291 17.04 -9.40 -14.00
C PHE A 291 16.40 -8.55 -12.89
N GLU A 292 16.58 -7.24 -12.92
CA GLU A 292 15.99 -6.31 -11.93
C GLU A 292 14.51 -5.99 -12.20
N GLU A 293 14.05 -6.23 -13.43
CA GLU A 293 12.70 -5.93 -13.89
C GLU A 293 11.75 -7.16 -13.92
N ASN A 294 10.50 -6.93 -14.31
CA ASN A 294 9.49 -7.95 -14.57
C ASN A 294 9.84 -9.06 -15.63
N PRO A 295 10.75 -8.89 -16.62
CA PRO A 295 11.05 -9.91 -17.62
C PRO A 295 11.50 -11.27 -17.06
N LEU A 296 12.42 -11.29 -16.10
CA LEU A 296 12.86 -12.53 -15.46
C LEU A 296 11.72 -13.19 -14.67
N ARG A 297 10.90 -12.38 -13.99
CA ARG A 297 9.70 -12.89 -13.30
C ARG A 297 8.73 -13.56 -14.26
N HIS A 298 8.49 -12.98 -15.43
CA HIS A 298 7.56 -13.54 -16.42
C HIS A 298 7.95 -14.95 -16.83
N VAL A 299 9.22 -15.17 -17.17
CA VAL A 299 9.69 -16.49 -17.60
C VAL A 299 9.66 -17.49 -16.45
N LEU A 300 9.98 -17.08 -15.23
CA LEU A 300 9.88 -17.93 -14.04
C LEU A 300 8.43 -18.31 -13.70
N ASP A 301 7.48 -17.38 -13.84
CA ASP A 301 6.06 -17.64 -13.63
C ASP A 301 5.53 -18.68 -14.64
N VAL A 302 6.02 -18.68 -15.89
CA VAL A 302 5.72 -19.75 -16.85
C VAL A 302 6.22 -21.10 -16.34
N VAL A 303 7.42 -21.17 -15.78
CA VAL A 303 7.95 -22.42 -15.20
C VAL A 303 7.05 -22.90 -14.05
N VAL A 304 6.73 -22.02 -13.09
CA VAL A 304 5.89 -22.36 -11.93
C VAL A 304 4.48 -22.80 -12.37
N GLU A 305 3.91 -22.13 -13.36
CA GLU A 305 2.58 -22.47 -13.88
C GLU A 305 2.51 -23.87 -14.50
N ASN A 306 3.59 -24.32 -15.12
CA ASN A 306 3.68 -25.59 -15.83
C ASN A 306 4.19 -26.74 -14.95
N MET A 307 4.52 -26.45 -13.69
CA MET A 307 5.06 -27.42 -12.75
C MET A 307 4.01 -27.79 -11.69
N ASN A 308 3.58 -29.04 -11.67
CA ASN A 308 2.61 -29.54 -10.69
C ASN A 308 3.30 -30.05 -9.40
N VAL A 309 4.21 -29.25 -8.83
CA VAL A 309 5.01 -29.65 -7.67
C VAL A 309 5.05 -28.55 -6.62
N LYS A 310 4.84 -28.94 -5.35
CA LYS A 310 5.05 -28.06 -4.18
C LYS A 310 6.53 -27.72 -3.94
N LYS A 311 7.41 -28.25 -4.79
CA LYS A 311 8.85 -28.18 -4.66
C LYS A 311 9.48 -28.06 -6.04
N ILE A 312 10.30 -27.05 -6.27
CA ILE A 312 11.07 -26.87 -7.51
C ILE A 312 12.56 -27.09 -7.23
N ARG A 313 13.22 -27.90 -8.05
CA ARG A 313 14.67 -28.07 -8.02
C ARG A 313 15.28 -27.21 -9.11
N VAL A 314 16.10 -26.24 -8.70
CA VAL A 314 16.79 -25.33 -9.60
C VAL A 314 18.27 -25.71 -9.61
N LEU A 315 18.82 -25.91 -10.80
CA LEU A 315 20.24 -26.15 -11.02
C LEU A 315 20.81 -25.00 -11.83
N GLU A 316 21.74 -24.26 -11.26
CA GLU A 316 22.45 -23.21 -11.97
C GLU A 316 23.85 -23.68 -12.35
N LEU A 317 24.19 -23.59 -13.63
CA LEU A 317 25.50 -23.99 -14.14
C LEU A 317 26.38 -22.76 -14.30
N ALA A 318 27.59 -22.82 -13.75
CA ALA A 318 28.57 -21.76 -13.91
C ALA A 318 29.02 -21.62 -15.37
N GLY A 319 29.06 -20.38 -15.87
CA GLY A 319 29.67 -20.07 -17.16
C GLY A 319 31.19 -20.21 -17.12
N GLU A 320 31.85 -20.40 -18.27
CA GLU A 320 33.31 -20.49 -18.34
C GLU A 320 33.97 -19.21 -17.82
N GLY A 321 34.50 -19.28 -16.59
CA GLY A 321 35.27 -18.22 -15.95
C GLY A 321 34.44 -17.03 -15.46
N SER A 322 33.16 -17.23 -15.15
CA SER A 322 32.30 -16.25 -14.46
C SER A 322 31.87 -16.79 -13.09
N ASP A 323 31.99 -15.95 -12.07
CA ASP A 323 31.56 -16.22 -10.69
C ASP A 323 30.23 -15.51 -10.36
N THR A 324 29.53 -15.02 -11.39
CA THR A 324 28.24 -14.31 -11.24
C THR A 324 27.08 -15.27 -11.44
N PHE A 325 26.11 -15.25 -10.52
CA PHE A 325 24.95 -16.15 -10.52
C PHE A 325 23.63 -15.40 -10.40
N LEU A 326 22.58 -15.93 -11.02
CA LEU A 326 21.20 -15.47 -10.93
C LEU A 326 20.48 -15.97 -9.67
N ALA A 327 21.11 -16.84 -8.87
CA ALA A 327 20.53 -17.44 -7.68
C ALA A 327 19.78 -16.48 -6.74
N PRO A 328 20.30 -15.28 -6.39
CA PRO A 328 19.57 -14.33 -5.55
C PRO A 328 18.25 -13.88 -6.18
N TRP A 329 18.27 -13.46 -7.44
CA TRP A 329 17.09 -13.00 -8.17
C TRP A 329 16.08 -14.13 -8.41
N VAL A 330 16.53 -15.27 -8.91
CA VAL A 330 15.66 -16.41 -9.23
C VAL A 330 14.98 -16.94 -7.97
N SER A 331 15.72 -17.11 -6.87
CA SER A 331 15.17 -17.57 -5.60
C SER A 331 14.14 -16.59 -5.03
N GLN A 332 14.43 -15.28 -5.06
CA GLN A 332 13.51 -14.25 -4.60
C GLN A 332 12.23 -14.20 -5.45
N LEU A 333 12.35 -14.21 -6.77
CA LEU A 333 11.21 -14.11 -7.68
C LEU A 333 10.31 -15.36 -7.60
N LEU A 334 10.89 -16.57 -7.56
CA LEU A 334 10.11 -17.80 -7.39
C LEU A 334 9.29 -17.83 -6.08
N ARG A 335 9.82 -17.24 -4.99
CA ARG A 335 9.08 -17.09 -3.72
C ARG A 335 7.91 -16.12 -3.85
N LEU A 336 8.04 -15.07 -4.66
CA LEU A 336 6.95 -14.12 -4.93
C LEU A 336 5.85 -14.77 -5.78
N SER A 337 6.22 -15.58 -6.78
CA SER A 337 5.31 -16.33 -7.65
C SER A 337 4.39 -17.26 -6.85
N ASN A 338 4.95 -18.01 -5.89
CA ASN A 338 4.17 -18.89 -5.03
C ASN A 338 4.80 -19.03 -3.63
N ILE A 339 4.10 -18.49 -2.61
CA ILE A 339 4.56 -18.45 -1.22
C ILE A 339 4.73 -19.86 -0.62
N LEU A 340 3.98 -20.85 -1.11
CA LEU A 340 4.02 -22.23 -0.62
C LEU A 340 5.07 -23.10 -1.34
N LEU A 341 5.76 -22.57 -2.36
CA LEU A 341 6.74 -23.31 -3.15
C LEU A 341 8.05 -23.48 -2.38
N LYS A 342 8.47 -24.73 -2.17
CA LYS A 342 9.80 -25.04 -1.64
C LYS A 342 10.83 -25.01 -2.77
N ILE A 343 11.90 -24.23 -2.60
CA ILE A 343 12.96 -24.11 -3.61
C ILE A 343 14.18 -24.87 -3.12
N GLU A 344 14.63 -25.87 -3.88
CA GLU A 344 15.94 -26.48 -3.69
C GLU A 344 16.88 -25.95 -4.77
N TYR A 345 17.80 -25.08 -4.38
CA TYR A 345 18.75 -24.46 -5.29
C TYR A 345 20.10 -25.18 -5.23
N THR A 346 20.65 -25.56 -6.37
CA THR A 346 22.00 -26.14 -6.50
C THR A 346 22.82 -25.35 -7.50
N ILE A 347 24.05 -25.00 -7.14
CA ILE A 347 25.02 -24.37 -8.04
C ILE A 347 26.09 -25.39 -8.42
N ALA A 348 26.32 -25.54 -9.71
CA ALA A 348 27.35 -26.39 -10.27
C ALA A 348 28.53 -25.52 -10.73
N HIS A 349 29.67 -25.63 -10.04
CA HIS A 349 30.85 -24.80 -10.27
C HIS A 349 32.12 -25.66 -10.38
N PRO A 350 33.13 -25.29 -11.21
CA PRO A 350 34.38 -26.04 -11.30
C PRO A 350 35.21 -26.02 -10.01
N SER A 351 35.01 -25.00 -9.16
CA SER A 351 35.71 -24.84 -7.88
C SER A 351 34.76 -24.29 -6.82
N PRO A 352 33.83 -25.09 -6.28
CA PRO A 352 32.77 -24.59 -5.40
C PRO A 352 33.29 -23.99 -4.09
N ASP A 353 34.48 -24.42 -3.62
CA ASP A 353 35.11 -23.90 -2.40
C ASP A 353 35.47 -22.41 -2.46
N LYS A 354 35.50 -21.80 -3.67
CA LYS A 354 35.79 -20.38 -3.87
C LYS A 354 34.55 -19.48 -3.72
N LEU A 355 33.35 -20.05 -3.68
CA LEU A 355 32.10 -19.29 -3.61
C LEU A 355 31.87 -18.79 -2.19
N ALA A 356 31.77 -17.47 -2.01
CA ALA A 356 31.45 -16.88 -0.72
C ALA A 356 30.00 -17.20 -0.32
N SER A 357 29.78 -17.74 0.87
CA SER A 357 28.44 -18.11 1.36
C SER A 357 27.49 -16.92 1.50
N GLU A 358 28.02 -15.70 1.67
CA GLU A 358 27.24 -14.47 1.79
C GLU A 358 26.56 -14.03 0.47
N GLN A 359 27.05 -14.50 -0.68
CA GLN A 359 26.51 -14.15 -2.01
C GLN A 359 25.37 -15.09 -2.47
N LEU A 360 25.15 -16.19 -1.74
CA LEU A 360 24.22 -17.24 -2.13
C LEU A 360 22.98 -17.25 -1.24
N PRO A 361 21.79 -17.58 -1.78
CA PRO A 361 20.61 -17.77 -0.96
C PRO A 361 20.82 -18.84 0.12
N GLU A 362 20.24 -18.63 1.29
CA GLU A 362 20.31 -19.57 2.41
C GLU A 362 19.81 -20.97 2.00
N GLY A 363 20.59 -22.02 2.30
CA GLY A 363 20.27 -23.41 1.96
C GLY A 363 20.68 -23.87 0.55
N THR A 364 21.39 -23.05 -0.21
CA THR A 364 21.93 -23.43 -1.54
C THR A 364 22.98 -24.53 -1.41
N ARG A 365 22.86 -25.58 -2.24
CA ARG A 365 23.86 -26.65 -2.34
C ARG A 365 24.86 -26.33 -3.45
N THR A 366 26.12 -26.72 -3.29
CA THR A 366 27.15 -26.58 -4.34
C THR A 366 27.66 -27.95 -4.76
N VAL A 367 27.83 -28.15 -6.06
CA VAL A 367 28.39 -29.38 -6.63
C VAL A 367 29.56 -29.05 -7.56
N VAL A 368 30.58 -29.91 -7.58
CA VAL A 368 31.72 -29.77 -8.49
C VAL A 368 31.26 -30.14 -9.90
N TRP A 369 31.46 -29.25 -10.86
CA TRP A 369 31.15 -29.51 -12.25
C TRP A 369 32.10 -28.77 -13.19
N ASP A 370 32.66 -29.52 -14.15
CA ASP A 370 33.49 -28.98 -15.22
C ASP A 370 32.79 -29.22 -16.58
N PRO A 371 32.43 -28.15 -17.32
CA PRO A 371 31.83 -28.23 -18.65
C PRO A 371 32.68 -29.00 -19.67
N ALA A 372 34.00 -29.10 -19.48
CA ALA A 372 34.90 -29.81 -20.39
C ALA A 372 34.97 -31.34 -20.12
N SER A 373 34.38 -31.81 -19.01
CA SER A 373 34.48 -33.20 -18.58
C SER A 373 33.27 -34.04 -19.03
N ALA A 374 33.49 -35.03 -19.89
CA ALA A 374 32.45 -35.94 -20.39
C ALA A 374 31.90 -36.94 -19.33
N SER A 375 32.19 -36.73 -18.05
CA SER A 375 31.79 -37.67 -17.00
C SER A 375 30.31 -37.50 -16.61
N LYS A 376 29.58 -38.62 -16.56
CA LYS A 376 28.13 -38.68 -16.29
C LYS A 376 27.73 -38.51 -14.81
N ASN A 377 28.69 -38.45 -13.89
CA ASN A 377 28.40 -38.64 -12.46
C ASN A 377 28.66 -37.35 -11.67
N GLY A 378 27.60 -36.57 -11.38
CA GLY A 378 27.74 -35.47 -10.39
C GLY A 378 26.62 -34.44 -10.32
N LEU A 379 25.86 -34.19 -11.39
CA LEU A 379 24.78 -33.18 -11.36
C LEU A 379 23.46 -33.78 -10.85
N PRO A 380 22.77 -33.11 -9.92
CA PRO A 380 21.46 -33.56 -9.45
C PRO A 380 20.38 -33.31 -10.51
N ASP A 381 19.30 -34.07 -10.41
CA ASP A 381 18.09 -33.83 -11.19
C ASP A 381 17.48 -32.44 -10.90
N ALA A 382 17.13 -31.72 -11.96
CA ALA A 382 16.56 -30.38 -11.89
C ALA A 382 15.27 -30.26 -12.72
N ASP A 383 14.36 -29.41 -12.23
CA ASP A 383 13.12 -29.04 -12.92
C ASP A 383 13.32 -27.76 -13.75
N LEU A 384 14.21 -26.88 -13.29
CA LEU A 384 14.68 -25.68 -13.98
C LEU A 384 16.21 -25.65 -13.98
N ILE A 385 16.81 -25.52 -15.16
CA ILE A 385 18.25 -25.27 -15.31
C ILE A 385 18.46 -23.82 -15.70
N VAL A 386 19.34 -23.12 -14.99
CA VAL A 386 19.67 -21.71 -15.24
C VAL A 386 21.10 -21.60 -15.73
N LEU A 387 21.32 -20.83 -16.79
CA LEU A 387 22.66 -20.51 -17.29
C LEU A 387 22.77 -19.01 -17.61
N LEU A 388 23.84 -18.42 -17.09
CA LEU A 388 24.25 -17.05 -17.40
C LEU A 388 25.48 -17.08 -18.30
N GLY A 389 25.30 -16.71 -19.57
CA GLY A 389 26.36 -16.75 -20.58
C GLY A 389 26.79 -18.17 -21.01
N VAL A 390 27.32 -18.31 -22.23
CA VAL A 390 27.93 -19.56 -22.71
C VAL A 390 29.37 -19.28 -23.15
N GLY A 391 30.28 -20.16 -22.73
CA GLY A 391 31.73 -19.91 -22.69
C GLY A 391 32.51 -19.95 -24.02
N GLY A 392 32.09 -20.71 -25.03
CA GLY A 392 32.90 -20.93 -26.23
C GLY A 392 32.51 -20.07 -27.45
N GLN A 393 33.49 -19.69 -28.28
CA GLN A 393 33.21 -19.11 -29.60
C GLN A 393 32.70 -20.16 -30.61
N GLY A 394 31.64 -19.81 -31.35
CA GLY A 394 31.12 -20.55 -32.50
C GLY A 394 29.87 -21.38 -32.23
N SER A 395 29.08 -21.66 -33.27
CA SER A 395 27.84 -22.46 -33.19
C SER A 395 28.04 -23.85 -32.58
N LYS A 396 29.24 -24.41 -32.70
CA LYS A 396 29.61 -25.72 -32.13
C LYS A 396 29.56 -25.76 -30.59
N SER A 397 29.77 -24.65 -29.88
CA SER A 397 29.70 -24.64 -28.41
C SER A 397 28.26 -24.71 -27.89
N LEU A 398 27.34 -23.99 -28.55
CA LEU A 398 25.90 -24.04 -28.26
C LEU A 398 25.30 -25.40 -28.60
N GLU A 399 25.69 -26.00 -29.73
CA GLU A 399 25.26 -27.35 -30.11
C GLU A 399 25.73 -28.41 -29.10
N THR A 400 26.99 -28.36 -28.66
CA THR A 400 27.51 -29.27 -27.64
C THR A 400 26.75 -29.10 -26.32
N LEU A 401 26.56 -27.87 -25.86
CA LEU A 401 25.80 -27.57 -24.64
C LEU A 401 24.36 -28.08 -24.74
N ALA A 402 23.68 -27.80 -25.86
CA ALA A 402 22.32 -28.26 -26.10
C ALA A 402 22.25 -29.80 -26.12
N GLY A 403 23.24 -30.47 -26.70
CA GLY A 403 23.37 -31.93 -26.67
C GLY A 403 23.56 -32.49 -25.25
N GLU A 404 24.45 -31.88 -24.45
CA GLU A 404 24.69 -32.30 -23.07
C GLU A 404 23.45 -32.09 -22.18
N LEU A 405 22.80 -30.93 -22.30
CA LEU A 405 21.56 -30.64 -21.60
C LEU A 405 20.44 -31.57 -22.07
N SER A 406 20.36 -31.90 -23.36
CA SER A 406 19.36 -32.85 -23.89
C SER A 406 19.51 -34.23 -23.26
N VAL A 407 20.73 -34.71 -23.04
CA VAL A 407 20.95 -36.02 -22.39
C VAL A 407 20.60 -35.99 -20.89
N ARG A 408 20.81 -34.84 -20.21
CA ARG A 408 20.73 -34.73 -18.75
C ARG A 408 19.38 -34.21 -18.23
N CYS A 409 18.71 -33.33 -18.97
CA CYS A 409 17.42 -32.77 -18.59
C CYS A 409 16.38 -33.89 -18.52
N ARG A 410 15.57 -33.87 -17.46
CA ARG A 410 14.34 -34.67 -17.44
C ARG A 410 13.40 -34.20 -18.55
N GLU A 411 12.55 -35.09 -19.02
CA GLU A 411 11.45 -34.67 -19.91
C GLU A 411 10.63 -33.57 -19.22
N GLN A 412 10.14 -32.60 -19.99
CA GLN A 412 9.36 -31.46 -19.49
C GLN A 412 10.12 -30.48 -18.58
N ALA A 413 11.43 -30.65 -18.37
CA ALA A 413 12.24 -29.67 -17.66
C ALA A 413 12.43 -28.38 -18.47
N PHE A 414 12.62 -27.26 -17.76
CA PHE A 414 12.89 -25.96 -18.36
C PHE A 414 14.37 -25.61 -18.32
N VAL A 415 14.83 -24.87 -19.32
CA VAL A 415 16.16 -24.27 -19.38
C VAL A 415 15.99 -22.77 -19.60
N LEU A 416 16.51 -21.97 -18.66
CA LEU A 416 16.57 -20.52 -18.74
C LEU A 416 17.99 -20.11 -19.12
N LEU A 417 18.14 -19.44 -20.26
CA LEU A 417 19.40 -18.89 -20.74
C LEU A 417 19.34 -17.37 -20.74
N ALA A 418 20.34 -16.72 -20.14
CA ALA A 418 20.55 -15.29 -20.26
C ALA A 418 21.80 -15.04 -21.11
N LEU A 419 21.62 -14.49 -22.32
CA LEU A 419 22.69 -14.32 -23.32
C LEU A 419 22.74 -12.91 -23.88
N ARG A 420 23.94 -12.50 -24.30
CA ARG A 420 24.15 -11.30 -25.12
C ARG A 420 23.85 -11.60 -26.58
N THR A 421 22.97 -10.79 -27.17
CA THR A 421 22.48 -10.96 -28.55
C THR A 421 22.90 -9.82 -29.49
N ALA A 422 23.35 -8.69 -28.96
CA ALA A 422 24.00 -7.62 -29.73
C ALA A 422 25.08 -6.89 -28.92
N LEU A 423 25.92 -6.12 -29.60
CA LEU A 423 26.89 -5.20 -29.00
C LEU A 423 26.43 -3.76 -29.13
N THR A 424 26.71 -2.96 -28.11
CA THR A 424 26.60 -1.49 -28.19
C THR A 424 27.76 -0.89 -29.00
N SER A 425 27.61 0.35 -29.44
CA SER A 425 28.66 1.08 -30.18
C SER A 425 29.95 1.22 -29.36
N ALA A 426 29.85 1.43 -28.05
CA ALA A 426 31.00 1.48 -27.14
C ALA A 426 31.72 0.12 -27.02
N GLU A 427 30.97 -0.99 -26.93
CA GLU A 427 31.56 -2.34 -26.92
C GLU A 427 32.19 -2.71 -28.27
N MET A 428 31.60 -2.30 -29.39
CA MET A 428 32.20 -2.46 -30.72
C MET A 428 33.53 -1.71 -30.84
N PHE A 429 33.62 -0.50 -30.27
CA PHE A 429 34.88 0.24 -30.15
C PHE A 429 35.92 -0.55 -29.34
N LEU A 430 35.57 -1.02 -28.14
CA LEU A 430 36.48 -1.80 -27.31
C LEU A 430 36.95 -3.09 -27.99
N SER A 431 36.05 -3.77 -28.70
CA SER A 431 36.36 -4.98 -29.47
C SER A 431 37.38 -4.70 -30.57
N THR A 432 37.15 -3.64 -31.35
CA THR A 432 38.03 -3.25 -32.46
C THR A 432 39.38 -2.74 -31.96
N ALA A 433 39.39 -1.93 -30.90
CA ALA A 433 40.59 -1.33 -30.33
C ALA A 433 41.45 -2.34 -29.55
N GLY A 434 40.83 -3.23 -28.77
CA GLY A 434 41.51 -4.23 -27.95
C GLY A 434 41.81 -5.56 -28.68
N LYS A 435 41.27 -5.75 -29.90
CA LYS A 435 41.26 -7.04 -30.62
C LYS A 435 40.66 -8.18 -29.79
N VAL A 436 39.66 -7.86 -28.96
CA VAL A 436 38.92 -8.83 -28.16
C VAL A 436 37.56 -9.03 -28.84
N SER A 437 37.19 -10.27 -29.14
CA SER A 437 35.88 -10.57 -29.72
C SER A 437 34.88 -10.89 -28.60
N PRO A 438 33.96 -9.96 -28.25
CA PRO A 438 32.96 -10.21 -27.24
C PRO A 438 31.98 -11.31 -27.69
N LYS A 439 31.45 -12.07 -26.74
CA LYS A 439 30.65 -13.27 -26.98
C LYS A 439 29.19 -12.86 -27.22
N VAL A 440 28.75 -12.92 -28.47
CA VAL A 440 27.36 -12.58 -28.86
C VAL A 440 26.78 -13.70 -29.72
N HIS A 441 25.53 -14.05 -29.46
CA HIS A 441 24.81 -15.09 -30.18
C HIS A 441 23.56 -14.52 -30.83
N ALA A 442 23.36 -14.76 -32.13
CA ALA A 442 22.11 -14.40 -32.79
C ALA A 442 20.96 -15.24 -32.21
N ILE A 443 19.78 -14.61 -32.03
CA ILE A 443 18.58 -15.25 -31.48
C ILE A 443 18.23 -16.54 -32.26
N ASP A 444 18.19 -16.45 -33.59
CA ASP A 444 17.85 -17.57 -34.47
C ASP A 444 18.84 -18.74 -34.36
N ALA A 445 20.12 -18.44 -34.11
CA ALA A 445 21.16 -19.46 -33.96
C ALA A 445 21.01 -20.23 -32.65
N VAL A 446 20.62 -19.54 -31.57
CA VAL A 446 20.32 -20.18 -30.27
C VAL A 446 19.09 -21.08 -30.40
N GLU A 447 18.02 -20.58 -31.01
CA GLU A 447 16.79 -21.35 -31.21
C GLU A 447 17.04 -22.60 -32.05
N ALA A 448 17.75 -22.47 -33.18
CA ALA A 448 18.07 -23.60 -34.05
C ALA A 448 18.91 -24.69 -33.35
N ALA A 449 19.93 -24.30 -32.58
CA ALA A 449 20.82 -25.23 -31.88
C ALA A 449 20.08 -26.08 -30.83
N PHE A 450 19.20 -25.45 -30.05
CA PHE A 450 18.39 -26.14 -29.04
C PHE A 450 17.25 -26.95 -29.67
N CYS A 451 16.63 -26.43 -30.73
CA CYS A 451 15.61 -27.14 -31.51
C CYS A 451 16.15 -28.46 -32.08
N ALA A 452 17.39 -28.48 -32.59
CA ALA A 452 18.02 -29.70 -33.10
C ALA A 452 18.19 -30.80 -32.04
N HIS A 453 18.18 -30.44 -30.75
CA HIS A 453 18.39 -31.35 -29.62
C HIS A 453 17.11 -31.59 -28.79
N GLY A 454 15.93 -31.31 -29.35
CA GLY A 454 14.63 -31.66 -28.75
C GLY A 454 14.06 -30.62 -27.77
N PHE A 455 14.62 -29.41 -27.74
CA PHE A 455 14.07 -28.30 -26.97
C PHE A 455 13.17 -27.40 -27.83
N ARG A 456 12.17 -26.78 -27.21
CA ARG A 456 11.29 -25.77 -27.83
C ARG A 456 11.40 -24.45 -27.10
N LEU A 457 11.44 -23.35 -27.85
CA LEU A 457 11.41 -22.00 -27.30
C LEU A 457 9.99 -21.68 -26.84
N VAL A 458 9.80 -21.51 -25.54
CA VAL A 458 8.50 -21.26 -24.91
C VAL A 458 8.38 -19.84 -24.36
N GLY A 459 9.48 -19.11 -24.23
CA GLY A 459 9.48 -17.70 -23.86
C GLY A 459 10.74 -16.98 -24.34
N LEU A 460 10.58 -15.72 -24.73
CA LEU A 460 11.68 -14.88 -25.22
C LEU A 460 11.49 -13.45 -24.71
N LYS A 461 12.40 -12.98 -23.86
CA LYS A 461 12.41 -11.59 -23.37
C LYS A 461 13.68 -10.86 -23.74
N SER A 462 13.58 -9.74 -24.45
CA SER A 462 14.74 -9.03 -24.99
C SER A 462 14.64 -7.51 -24.81
N ASN A 463 15.79 -6.86 -24.73
CA ASN A 463 15.96 -5.41 -24.80
C ASN A 463 16.83 -4.99 -26.01
N ASN A 464 16.87 -5.82 -27.07
CA ASN A 464 17.73 -5.72 -28.26
C ASN A 464 19.23 -5.94 -28.03
N ILE A 465 19.71 -6.02 -26.79
CA ILE A 465 21.14 -6.17 -26.48
C ILE A 465 21.41 -7.49 -25.73
N SER A 466 20.61 -7.75 -24.71
CA SER A 466 20.54 -8.99 -23.95
C SER A 466 19.19 -9.66 -24.17
N THR A 467 19.15 -10.99 -24.09
CA THR A 467 17.94 -11.77 -24.28
C THR A 467 17.88 -12.94 -23.29
N LEU A 468 16.72 -13.09 -22.64
CA LEU A 468 16.31 -14.25 -21.86
C LEU A 468 15.57 -15.24 -22.77
N PHE A 469 16.05 -16.46 -22.84
CA PHE A 469 15.40 -17.57 -23.52
C PHE A 469 14.89 -18.55 -22.48
N LEU A 470 13.59 -18.85 -22.54
CA LEU A 470 13.01 -19.96 -21.81
C LEU A 470 12.72 -21.10 -22.79
N LEU A 471 13.41 -22.21 -22.58
CA LEU A 471 13.32 -23.41 -23.41
C LEU A 471 12.71 -24.54 -22.59
N ARG A 472 11.93 -25.42 -23.23
CA ARG A 472 11.35 -26.60 -22.60
C ARG A 472 11.76 -27.85 -23.35
N LYS A 473 12.15 -28.91 -22.63
CA LYS A 473 12.49 -30.20 -23.23
C LYS A 473 11.21 -30.95 -23.63
N SER A 474 11.11 -31.30 -24.91
CA SER A 474 9.98 -32.08 -25.44
C SER A 474 9.99 -33.51 -24.87
N SER A 475 8.82 -34.13 -24.75
CA SER A 475 8.75 -35.57 -24.41
C SER A 475 9.30 -36.42 -25.55
N ALA A 476 9.91 -37.55 -25.22
CA ALA A 476 10.42 -38.51 -26.21
C ALA A 476 9.30 -39.28 -26.92
N ALA A 477 8.08 -39.32 -26.36
CA ALA A 477 6.92 -39.93 -27.00
C ALA A 477 6.42 -39.04 -28.16
N PRO A 478 6.15 -39.60 -29.35
CA PRO A 478 5.58 -38.83 -30.45
C PRO A 478 4.22 -38.26 -30.05
N PHE A 479 3.98 -36.98 -30.36
CA PHE A 479 2.73 -36.31 -30.07
C PHE A 479 1.58 -37.02 -30.81
N ASP A 480 0.78 -37.79 -30.07
CA ASP A 480 -0.34 -38.55 -30.64
C ASP A 480 -1.62 -37.72 -30.53
N LEU A 481 -2.07 -37.24 -31.69
CA LEU A 481 -3.29 -36.47 -31.85
C LEU A 481 -4.54 -37.24 -31.41
N ALA A 482 -4.55 -38.57 -31.52
CA ALA A 482 -5.70 -39.40 -31.16
C ALA A 482 -5.89 -39.54 -29.64
N LYS A 483 -4.89 -39.13 -28.84
CA LYS A 483 -4.88 -39.23 -27.37
C LYS A 483 -5.12 -37.90 -26.67
N GLN A 484 -5.32 -36.83 -27.42
CA GLN A 484 -5.68 -35.51 -26.90
C GLN A 484 -7.20 -35.40 -26.81
N GLU A 485 -7.72 -35.03 -25.64
CA GLU A 485 -9.14 -34.76 -25.46
C GLU A 485 -9.38 -33.25 -25.53
N VAL A 486 -10.47 -32.82 -26.17
CA VAL A 486 -10.85 -31.39 -26.24
C VAL A 486 -12.23 -31.21 -25.62
N ILE A 487 -12.31 -30.40 -24.57
CA ILE A 487 -13.56 -30.07 -23.89
C ILE A 487 -13.87 -28.59 -24.11
N THR A 488 -15.03 -28.33 -24.68
CA THR A 488 -15.49 -26.95 -24.92
C THR A 488 -16.20 -26.42 -23.67
N VAL A 489 -15.70 -25.30 -23.15
CA VAL A 489 -16.17 -24.64 -21.93
C VAL A 489 -17.05 -23.45 -22.30
N LYS A 490 -18.33 -23.56 -21.93
CA LYS A 490 -19.36 -22.52 -22.14
C LYS A 490 -19.70 -21.81 -20.84
N ASN A 491 -20.08 -20.54 -20.92
CA ASN A 491 -20.57 -19.75 -19.78
C ASN A 491 -21.98 -20.15 -19.31
N SER A 492 -22.72 -20.94 -20.10
CA SER A 492 -24.09 -21.38 -19.77
C SER A 492 -24.19 -22.90 -19.65
N GLY A 493 -25.14 -23.38 -18.84
CA GLY A 493 -25.51 -24.80 -18.72
C GLY A 493 -24.53 -25.68 -17.93
N PHE A 494 -23.23 -25.39 -17.99
CA PHE A 494 -22.17 -26.08 -17.21
C PHE A 494 -22.12 -27.62 -17.35
N GLU A 495 -22.79 -28.21 -18.36
CA GLU A 495 -22.81 -29.66 -18.59
C GLU A 495 -21.40 -30.25 -18.84
N TRP A 496 -20.48 -29.42 -19.34
CA TRP A 496 -19.08 -29.76 -19.54
C TRP A 496 -18.36 -30.16 -18.24
N VAL A 497 -18.88 -29.77 -17.06
CA VAL A 497 -18.30 -30.13 -15.75
C VAL A 497 -18.30 -31.65 -15.55
N GLU A 498 -19.38 -32.33 -15.92
CA GLU A 498 -19.47 -33.80 -15.77
C GLU A 498 -18.54 -34.52 -16.77
N SER A 499 -18.43 -33.99 -17.99
CA SER A 499 -17.49 -34.51 -18.99
C SER A 499 -16.03 -34.33 -18.54
N LEU A 500 -15.70 -33.15 -18.01
CA LEU A 500 -14.38 -32.85 -17.47
C LEU A 500 -14.05 -33.74 -16.28
N LYS A 501 -14.99 -33.95 -15.36
CA LYS A 501 -14.82 -34.84 -14.21
C LYS A 501 -14.53 -36.28 -14.65
N ALA A 502 -15.30 -36.81 -15.59
CA ALA A 502 -15.08 -38.16 -16.12
C ALA A 502 -13.69 -38.30 -16.77
N LYS A 503 -13.29 -37.30 -17.57
CA LYS A 503 -12.00 -37.30 -18.26
C LYS A 503 -10.81 -37.06 -17.34
N ALA A 504 -10.95 -36.18 -16.34
CA ALA A 504 -9.91 -35.97 -15.34
C ALA A 504 -9.57 -37.27 -14.58
N LEU A 505 -10.59 -38.06 -14.24
CA LEU A 505 -10.40 -39.38 -13.61
C LEU A 505 -9.73 -40.39 -14.56
N GLU A 506 -10.10 -40.38 -15.85
CA GLU A 506 -9.46 -41.23 -16.87
C GLU A 506 -7.98 -40.87 -17.07
N TYR A 507 -7.64 -39.58 -17.02
CA TYR A 507 -6.30 -39.07 -17.31
C TYR A 507 -5.35 -39.04 -16.10
N ASP A 508 -5.85 -39.17 -14.87
CA ASP A 508 -5.02 -39.12 -13.64
C ASP A 508 -3.89 -40.17 -13.63
N ASN A 509 -4.09 -41.31 -14.31
CA ASN A 509 -3.12 -42.39 -14.41
C ASN A 509 -2.41 -42.48 -15.78
N LYS A 510 -2.65 -41.52 -16.68
CA LYS A 510 -2.03 -41.53 -18.02
C LYS A 510 -0.61 -40.96 -18.00
N PRO A 511 0.26 -41.35 -18.95
CA PRO A 511 1.60 -40.79 -19.05
C PRO A 511 1.57 -39.30 -19.43
N ALA A 512 2.62 -38.57 -19.07
CA ALA A 512 2.79 -37.17 -19.46
C ALA A 512 2.76 -36.99 -20.99
N GLY A 513 2.09 -35.94 -21.46
CA GLY A 513 1.90 -35.65 -22.89
C GLY A 513 0.54 -36.06 -23.46
N GLU A 514 -0.23 -36.89 -22.75
CA GLU A 514 -1.66 -37.11 -23.02
C GLU A 514 -2.47 -36.06 -22.23
N ASN A 515 -3.00 -35.03 -22.89
CA ASN A 515 -3.62 -33.88 -22.22
C ASN A 515 -5.10 -33.70 -22.53
N ILE A 516 -5.79 -33.01 -21.62
CA ILE A 516 -7.15 -32.49 -21.78
C ILE A 516 -7.05 -31.00 -22.08
N TRP A 517 -7.48 -30.60 -23.26
CA TRP A 517 -7.49 -29.22 -23.73
C TRP A 517 -8.86 -28.59 -23.50
N LEU A 518 -8.93 -27.65 -22.57
CA LEU A 518 -10.10 -26.83 -22.34
C LEU A 518 -10.11 -25.69 -23.35
N LEU A 519 -11.14 -25.64 -24.20
CA LEU A 519 -11.33 -24.59 -25.19
C LEU A 519 -12.49 -23.69 -24.78
N ALA A 520 -12.25 -22.39 -24.65
CA ALA A 520 -13.33 -21.43 -24.41
C ALA A 520 -14.14 -21.22 -25.69
N GLU A 521 -15.46 -21.44 -25.63
CA GLU A 521 -16.37 -21.12 -26.74
C GLU A 521 -16.66 -19.62 -26.82
N ASP A 522 -16.91 -19.01 -25.66
CA ASP A 522 -17.23 -17.60 -25.52
C ASP A 522 -15.95 -16.76 -25.67
N ALA A 523 -15.78 -16.17 -26.87
CA ALA A 523 -14.64 -15.31 -27.17
C ALA A 523 -14.65 -14.06 -26.28
N ALA A 524 -13.47 -13.63 -25.83
CA ALA A 524 -13.19 -12.46 -25.00
C ALA A 524 -13.72 -12.50 -23.55
N VAL A 525 -14.80 -13.20 -23.23
CA VAL A 525 -15.38 -13.25 -21.87
C VAL A 525 -15.58 -14.70 -21.44
N SER A 526 -14.53 -15.33 -20.89
CA SER A 526 -14.59 -16.69 -20.37
C SER A 526 -13.78 -16.82 -19.07
N GLY A 527 -14.28 -17.64 -18.15
CA GLY A 527 -13.64 -17.91 -16.87
C GLY A 527 -12.53 -18.96 -16.90
N ILE A 528 -12.15 -19.43 -18.10
CA ILE A 528 -11.31 -20.62 -18.27
C ILE A 528 -9.92 -20.49 -17.63
N VAL A 529 -9.34 -19.29 -17.60
CA VAL A 529 -8.01 -19.06 -16.99
C VAL A 529 -8.06 -19.35 -15.48
N GLY A 530 -9.05 -18.78 -14.77
CA GLY A 530 -9.24 -19.05 -13.34
C GLY A 530 -9.63 -20.49 -13.02
N LEU A 531 -10.41 -21.13 -13.90
CA LEU A 531 -10.74 -22.56 -13.82
C LEU A 531 -9.47 -23.42 -13.90
N THR A 532 -8.65 -23.22 -14.93
CA THR A 532 -7.42 -23.99 -15.15
C THR A 532 -6.41 -23.79 -14.03
N ASN A 533 -6.27 -22.56 -13.51
CA ASN A 533 -5.42 -22.29 -12.36
C ASN A 533 -5.81 -23.12 -11.13
N CYS A 534 -7.11 -23.28 -10.86
CA CYS A 534 -7.60 -24.12 -9.75
C CYS A 534 -7.41 -25.62 -10.03
N LEU A 535 -7.76 -26.08 -11.23
CA LEU A 535 -7.63 -27.49 -11.63
C LEU A 535 -6.19 -28.00 -11.56
N ARG A 536 -5.21 -27.16 -11.90
CA ARG A 536 -3.78 -27.47 -11.76
C ARG A 536 -3.42 -27.92 -10.35
N GLN A 537 -4.07 -27.38 -9.32
CA GLN A 537 -3.78 -27.67 -7.92
C GLN A 537 -4.48 -28.95 -7.42
N GLU A 538 -5.30 -29.59 -8.24
CA GLU A 538 -6.03 -30.81 -7.93
C GLU A 538 -5.36 -32.05 -8.56
N THR A 539 -5.79 -33.23 -8.14
CA THR A 539 -5.35 -34.52 -8.72
C THR A 539 -5.67 -34.58 -10.23
N GLY A 540 -4.76 -35.12 -11.03
CA GLY A 540 -4.87 -35.09 -12.50
C GLY A 540 -4.58 -33.73 -13.16
N GLY A 541 -4.33 -32.66 -12.37
CA GLY A 541 -4.13 -31.30 -12.87
C GLY A 541 -2.95 -31.14 -13.84
N SER A 542 -1.97 -32.04 -13.82
CA SER A 542 -0.81 -32.04 -14.74
C SER A 542 -1.18 -32.27 -16.21
N HIS A 543 -2.37 -32.83 -16.48
CA HIS A 543 -2.86 -33.11 -17.84
C HIS A 543 -3.75 -32.00 -18.40
N ILE A 544 -4.08 -30.98 -17.59
CA ILE A 544 -4.99 -29.92 -18.01
C ILE A 544 -4.20 -28.85 -18.79
N ARG A 545 -4.72 -28.46 -19.95
CA ARG A 545 -4.26 -27.34 -20.77
C ARG A 545 -5.46 -26.47 -21.11
N CYS A 546 -5.28 -25.16 -21.28
CA CYS A 546 -6.34 -24.28 -21.74
C CYS A 546 -5.94 -23.50 -22.99
N VAL A 547 -6.96 -23.22 -23.82
CA VAL A 547 -6.87 -22.36 -24.99
C VAL A 547 -7.99 -21.34 -24.90
N PHE A 548 -7.60 -20.06 -24.91
CA PHE A 548 -8.53 -18.95 -24.76
C PHE A 548 -8.21 -17.84 -25.73
N ASN A 549 -9.23 -17.34 -26.45
CA ASN A 549 -9.12 -16.11 -27.21
C ASN A 549 -9.56 -14.91 -26.36
N ALA A 550 -8.58 -14.13 -25.89
CA ALA A 550 -8.80 -12.90 -25.14
C ALA A 550 -8.84 -11.65 -26.04
N SER A 551 -8.75 -11.80 -27.37
CA SER A 551 -8.73 -10.67 -28.30
C SER A 551 -10.05 -9.89 -28.24
N ILE A 552 -9.95 -8.57 -28.10
CA ILE A 552 -11.13 -7.69 -27.95
C ILE A 552 -11.60 -7.19 -29.32
N LYS A 553 -10.67 -6.98 -30.27
CA LYS A 553 -10.92 -6.53 -31.65
C LYS A 553 -10.10 -7.37 -32.63
N GLY A 554 -10.72 -8.32 -33.36
CA GLY A 554 -10.03 -9.12 -34.37
C GLY A 554 -10.71 -10.44 -34.73
N ALA A 555 -10.25 -11.08 -35.81
CA ALA A 555 -10.77 -12.37 -36.26
C ALA A 555 -10.48 -13.49 -35.24
N ASN A 556 -11.45 -14.38 -35.05
CA ASN A 556 -11.48 -15.39 -34.00
C ASN A 556 -10.60 -16.61 -34.31
N ASN A 557 -9.29 -16.41 -34.55
CA ASN A 557 -8.39 -17.49 -34.99
C ASN A 557 -8.28 -18.63 -33.98
N ALA A 558 -8.48 -18.36 -32.68
CA ALA A 558 -8.48 -19.39 -31.63
C ALA A 558 -9.80 -20.19 -31.54
N ALA A 559 -10.90 -19.73 -32.17
CA ALA A 559 -12.12 -20.55 -32.29
C ALA A 559 -11.97 -21.73 -33.28
N ASN A 560 -10.92 -21.72 -34.10
CA ASN A 560 -10.53 -22.83 -34.98
C ASN A 560 -9.45 -23.72 -34.35
N PHE A 561 -9.22 -23.62 -33.03
CA PHE A 561 -8.31 -24.52 -32.34
C PHE A 561 -8.88 -25.93 -32.36
N HIS A 562 -8.21 -26.81 -33.07
CA HIS A 562 -8.44 -28.24 -33.04
C HIS A 562 -7.08 -28.90 -33.12
N PRO A 563 -6.78 -29.96 -32.33
CA PRO A 563 -5.48 -30.61 -32.37
C PRO A 563 -5.04 -31.02 -33.79
N SER A 564 -5.99 -31.42 -34.64
CA SER A 564 -5.72 -31.79 -36.04
C SER A 564 -5.40 -30.62 -36.98
N ASN A 565 -5.54 -29.36 -36.55
CA ASN A 565 -5.25 -28.17 -37.34
C ASN A 565 -3.73 -27.91 -37.36
N PRO A 566 -3.07 -27.85 -38.53
CA PRO A 566 -1.64 -27.57 -38.63
C PRO A 566 -1.22 -26.25 -37.98
N ALA A 567 -2.11 -25.25 -37.94
CA ALA A 567 -1.85 -23.95 -37.31
C ALA A 567 -1.68 -24.05 -35.78
N CYS A 568 -2.15 -25.13 -35.16
CA CYS A 568 -2.08 -25.35 -33.71
C CYS A 568 -0.86 -26.18 -33.30
N LYS A 569 -0.10 -26.72 -34.26
CA LYS A 569 1.03 -27.62 -34.02
C LYS A 569 2.08 -27.02 -33.09
N ASP A 570 2.39 -25.74 -33.24
CA ASP A 570 3.36 -25.04 -32.40
C ASP A 570 2.95 -25.03 -30.90
N ILE A 571 1.68 -24.80 -30.61
CA ILE A 571 1.14 -24.77 -29.25
C ILE A 571 1.16 -26.16 -28.62
N LEU A 572 0.75 -27.17 -29.40
CA LEU A 572 0.72 -28.56 -28.98
C LEU A 572 2.14 -29.06 -28.65
N GLU A 573 3.13 -28.69 -29.45
CA GLU A 573 4.54 -29.04 -29.23
C GLU A 573 5.17 -28.31 -28.03
N LYS A 574 4.74 -27.07 -27.75
CA LYS A 574 5.19 -26.29 -26.58
C LYS A 574 4.60 -26.80 -25.25
N ASP A 575 3.45 -27.48 -25.30
CA ASP A 575 2.77 -28.15 -24.18
C ASP A 575 2.52 -27.23 -22.95
N LEU A 576 2.29 -25.93 -23.18
CA LEU A 576 2.09 -24.96 -22.10
C LEU A 576 0.68 -25.06 -21.49
N VAL A 577 0.58 -24.96 -20.16
CA VAL A 577 -0.69 -25.04 -19.41
C VAL A 577 -1.68 -23.97 -19.83
N MET A 578 -1.24 -22.71 -19.92
CA MET A 578 -2.09 -21.62 -20.39
C MET A 578 -1.73 -21.27 -21.83
N ASN A 579 -2.72 -21.09 -22.69
CA ASN A 579 -2.50 -20.60 -24.05
C ASN A 579 -3.56 -19.54 -24.33
N VAL A 580 -3.21 -18.29 -24.07
CA VAL A 580 -4.08 -17.14 -24.32
C VAL A 580 -3.65 -16.45 -25.59
N PHE A 581 -4.56 -16.30 -26.54
CA PHE A 581 -4.34 -15.52 -27.75
C PHE A 581 -4.99 -14.14 -27.59
N LYS A 582 -4.18 -13.08 -27.67
CA LYS A 582 -4.65 -11.69 -27.60
C LYS A 582 -3.96 -10.86 -28.67
N ASP A 583 -4.76 -10.25 -29.53
CA ASP A 583 -4.34 -9.25 -30.53
C ASP A 583 -3.16 -9.69 -31.41
N GLY A 584 -3.14 -10.96 -31.82
CA GLY A 584 -2.12 -11.52 -32.72
C GLY A 584 -0.98 -12.26 -32.04
N GLN A 585 -0.94 -12.30 -30.70
CA GLN A 585 0.16 -12.91 -29.95
C GLN A 585 -0.34 -13.98 -28.97
N TRP A 586 0.49 -15.02 -28.77
CA TRP A 586 0.28 -16.04 -27.74
C TRP A 586 1.00 -15.66 -26.45
N GLY A 587 0.33 -15.86 -25.34
CA GLY A 587 0.84 -15.52 -24.01
C GLY A 587 -0.04 -16.08 -22.91
N SER A 588 0.10 -15.47 -21.74
CA SER A 588 -0.66 -15.84 -20.54
C SER A 588 -0.81 -14.62 -19.63
N TYR A 589 -1.77 -14.66 -18.70
CA TYR A 589 -1.93 -13.59 -17.73
C TYR A 589 -0.93 -13.75 -16.58
N ARG A 590 -0.28 -12.65 -16.20
CA ARG A 590 0.82 -12.63 -15.23
C ARG A 590 0.68 -11.48 -14.25
N HIS A 591 1.20 -11.71 -13.04
CA HIS A 591 1.25 -10.73 -11.97
C HIS A 591 2.56 -9.95 -12.07
N LEU A 592 2.46 -8.64 -12.21
CA LEU A 592 3.60 -7.73 -12.25
C LEU A 592 3.73 -7.03 -10.93
N VAL A 593 4.96 -6.95 -10.40
CA VAL A 593 5.16 -6.11 -9.22
C VAL A 593 4.97 -4.67 -9.66
N THR A 594 3.96 -4.02 -9.09
CA THR A 594 3.83 -2.58 -9.24
C THR A 594 4.87 -1.96 -8.31
N GLN A 595 6.08 -1.69 -8.82
CA GLN A 595 7.10 -0.92 -8.10
C GLN A 595 6.69 0.56 -8.02
N SER A 596 5.52 0.84 -7.46
CA SER A 596 5.24 2.17 -6.94
C SER A 596 5.85 2.23 -5.55
N CYS A 597 7.14 2.61 -5.49
CA CYS A 597 7.88 2.92 -4.26
C CYS A 597 7.34 4.19 -3.54
N GLY A 598 6.03 4.45 -3.67
CA GLY A 598 5.33 5.63 -3.19
C GLY A 598 3.87 5.63 -3.65
N ALA A 599 2.98 6.28 -2.89
CA ALA A 599 1.59 6.42 -3.27
C ALA A 599 1.46 7.12 -4.64
N PRO A 600 0.49 6.74 -5.49
CA PRO A 600 0.32 7.34 -6.82
C PRO A 600 0.16 8.86 -6.69
N LYS A 601 0.84 9.61 -7.55
CA LYS A 601 0.79 11.08 -7.57
C LYS A 601 0.12 11.56 -8.84
N THR A 602 -0.60 12.67 -8.73
CA THR A 602 -1.22 13.38 -9.85
C THR A 602 -0.95 14.87 -9.74
N THR A 603 -1.08 15.56 -10.87
CA THR A 603 -1.00 17.02 -10.90
C THR A 603 -2.40 17.59 -10.68
N THR A 604 -2.58 18.42 -9.66
CA THR A 604 -3.88 19.00 -9.29
C THR A 604 -3.77 20.48 -8.92
N GLU A 605 -4.86 21.22 -9.14
CA GLU A 605 -5.02 22.61 -8.68
C GLU A 605 -5.42 22.70 -7.19
N TYR A 606 -5.97 21.60 -6.65
CA TYR A 606 -6.48 21.53 -5.29
C TYR A 606 -5.67 20.52 -4.48
N ALA A 607 -4.76 21.00 -3.64
CA ALA A 607 -3.95 20.17 -2.76
C ALA A 607 -3.92 20.73 -1.34
N PHE A 608 -3.67 19.84 -0.37
CA PHE A 608 -3.40 20.21 1.01
C PHE A 608 -2.22 19.40 1.55
N LEU A 609 -1.49 19.97 2.50
CA LEU A 609 -0.34 19.33 3.11
C LEU A 609 -0.76 18.47 4.30
N ASN A 610 -0.26 17.24 4.41
CA ASN A 610 -0.53 16.37 5.55
C ASN A 610 0.65 15.46 5.89
N VAL A 611 0.70 14.99 7.14
CA VAL A 611 1.68 14.02 7.62
C VAL A 611 1.06 12.62 7.55
N GLN A 612 1.72 11.69 6.86
CA GLN A 612 1.24 10.31 6.78
C GLN A 612 1.41 9.59 8.13
N THR A 613 2.58 9.73 8.75
CA THR A 613 2.95 9.08 10.01
C THR A 613 3.22 10.13 11.08
N ARG A 614 2.30 10.28 12.04
CA ARG A 614 2.47 11.22 13.16
C ARG A 614 3.78 10.93 13.89
N GLY A 615 4.58 11.97 14.12
CA GLY A 615 5.91 11.88 14.72
C GLY A 615 7.06 11.90 13.70
N ASP A 616 6.77 11.66 12.42
CA ASP A 616 7.77 11.62 11.36
C ASP A 616 7.51 12.70 10.31
N LEU A 617 8.30 13.77 10.35
CA LEU A 617 8.20 14.87 9.41
C LEU A 617 8.66 14.51 7.98
N SER A 618 9.43 13.43 7.79
CA SER A 618 9.81 12.97 6.45
C SER A 618 8.61 12.41 5.67
N SER A 619 7.54 12.07 6.39
CA SER A 619 6.28 11.59 5.82
C SER A 619 5.30 12.73 5.43
N LEU A 620 5.76 13.98 5.44
CA LEU A 620 4.98 15.16 5.08
C LEU A 620 4.88 15.29 3.56
N GLN A 621 3.66 15.19 3.01
CA GLN A 621 3.43 15.21 1.57
C GLN A 621 2.20 16.04 1.21
N TRP A 622 2.17 16.53 -0.04
CA TRP A 622 0.98 17.13 -0.63
C TRP A 622 -0.01 16.02 -1.01
N TYR A 623 -1.27 16.17 -0.61
CA TYR A 623 -2.37 15.28 -0.95
C TYR A 623 -3.41 16.03 -1.76
N GLU A 624 -4.04 15.32 -2.68
CA GLU A 624 -5.18 15.83 -3.42
C GLU A 624 -6.33 16.21 -2.47
N SER A 625 -6.88 17.41 -2.67
CA SER A 625 -7.90 17.98 -1.79
C SER A 625 -9.31 17.49 -2.16
N PRO A 626 -10.16 17.17 -1.16
CA PRO A 626 -11.57 16.85 -1.38
C PRO A 626 -12.37 17.97 -2.05
N LEU A 627 -11.86 19.22 -2.07
CA LEU A 627 -12.50 20.35 -2.75
C LEU A 627 -12.72 20.11 -4.25
N ARG A 628 -11.90 19.27 -4.89
CA ARG A 628 -12.13 18.81 -6.27
C ARG A 628 -13.50 18.15 -6.44
N TYR A 629 -13.99 17.48 -5.40
CA TYR A 629 -15.22 16.71 -5.38
C TYR A 629 -16.40 17.48 -4.76
N ALA A 630 -16.14 18.67 -4.23
CA ALA A 630 -17.18 19.53 -3.68
C ALA A 630 -17.92 20.26 -4.81
N SER A 631 -19.25 20.33 -4.71
CA SER A 631 -20.02 21.19 -5.62
C SER A 631 -19.88 22.64 -5.17
N PRO A 632 -19.56 23.60 -6.05
CA PRO A 632 -19.38 25.01 -5.68
C PRO A 632 -20.65 25.69 -5.12
N SER A 633 -21.79 25.02 -5.19
CA SER A 633 -23.12 25.51 -4.79
C SER A 633 -23.66 24.95 -3.47
N SER A 634 -22.92 24.12 -2.71
CA SER A 634 -23.46 23.42 -1.53
C SER A 634 -23.41 24.18 -0.19
N GLY A 635 -23.17 25.50 -0.18
CA GLY A 635 -23.35 26.31 1.02
C GLY A 635 -23.55 27.79 0.70
N ALA A 636 -24.68 28.36 1.13
CA ALA A 636 -25.04 29.76 0.92
C ALA A 636 -24.06 30.79 1.57
N ASP A 637 -23.08 30.34 2.38
CA ASP A 637 -22.18 31.20 3.16
C ASP A 637 -20.67 30.94 2.95
N GLY A 638 -20.28 30.00 2.08
CA GLY A 638 -18.87 29.64 1.86
C GLY A 638 -18.23 30.37 0.67
N VAL A 639 -17.03 30.93 0.84
CA VAL A 639 -16.26 31.56 -0.26
C VAL A 639 -14.99 30.75 -0.53
N LEU A 640 -14.81 30.33 -1.79
CA LEU A 640 -13.58 29.65 -2.22
C LEU A 640 -12.43 30.67 -2.32
N CYS A 641 -11.36 30.45 -1.56
CA CYS A 641 -10.20 31.33 -1.52
C CYS A 641 -8.94 30.64 -2.05
N SER A 642 -8.23 31.32 -2.95
CA SER A 642 -6.90 30.92 -3.41
C SER A 642 -5.83 31.30 -2.40
N VAL A 643 -5.00 30.33 -1.97
CA VAL A 643 -3.97 30.54 -0.95
C VAL A 643 -2.66 30.97 -1.59
N TYR A 644 -2.15 32.15 -1.19
CA TYR A 644 -0.80 32.64 -1.55
C TYR A 644 0.22 32.28 -0.49
N TYR A 645 -0.13 32.51 0.78
CA TYR A 645 0.74 32.31 1.93
C TYR A 645 0.02 31.51 3.01
N ALA A 646 0.66 30.43 3.48
CA ALA A 646 0.16 29.58 4.55
C ALA A 646 1.11 29.63 5.77
N PRO A 647 0.76 30.38 6.84
CA PRO A 647 1.63 30.52 8.01
C PRO A 647 1.59 29.29 8.91
N LEU A 648 2.76 28.82 9.37
CA LEU A 648 2.86 27.70 10.32
C LEU A 648 2.69 28.18 11.77
N ASN A 649 1.95 27.42 12.58
CA ASN A 649 1.70 27.67 14.00
C ASN A 649 2.24 26.53 14.87
N PHE A 650 2.44 26.80 16.16
CA PHE A 650 2.91 25.78 17.11
C PHE A 650 1.97 24.56 17.17
N ARG A 651 0.67 24.76 16.99
CA ARG A 651 -0.32 23.67 16.90
C ARG A 651 -0.01 22.72 15.75
N ASP A 652 0.37 23.23 14.59
CA ASP A 652 0.65 22.42 13.39
C ASP A 652 1.86 21.52 13.64
N ILE A 653 2.91 22.08 14.28
CA ILE A 653 4.10 21.31 14.68
C ILE A 653 3.74 20.25 15.71
N MET A 654 2.98 20.60 16.76
CA MET A 654 2.60 19.65 17.82
C MET A 654 1.76 18.48 17.28
N LEU A 655 0.88 18.74 16.31
CA LEU A 655 0.09 17.69 15.67
C LEU A 655 0.94 16.82 14.74
N ALA A 656 1.88 17.42 14.00
CA ALA A 656 2.77 16.71 13.09
C ALA A 656 3.79 15.82 13.83
N THR A 657 4.41 16.33 14.90
CA THR A 657 5.44 15.62 15.67
C THR A 657 4.88 14.75 16.80
N GLY A 658 3.61 14.93 17.17
CA GLY A 658 2.98 14.26 18.31
C GLY A 658 3.55 14.65 19.68
N LYS A 659 4.44 15.66 19.75
CA LYS A 659 5.09 16.13 20.98
C LYS A 659 5.16 17.66 21.01
N LEU A 660 5.30 18.22 22.21
CA LEU A 660 5.83 19.57 22.37
C LEU A 660 7.36 19.52 22.20
N PRO A 661 7.97 20.35 21.34
CA PRO A 661 9.41 20.56 21.36
C PRO A 661 9.81 21.13 22.74
N PRO A 662 10.76 20.52 23.47
CA PRO A 662 11.25 21.04 24.75
C PRO A 662 11.87 22.45 24.65
N ASP A 663 12.31 22.86 23.45
CA ASP A 663 13.23 23.97 23.23
C ASP A 663 12.62 25.23 22.58
N ALA A 664 11.29 25.33 22.51
CA ALA A 664 10.61 26.48 21.89
C ALA A 664 10.68 27.80 22.69
N LEU A 665 11.45 27.84 23.80
CA LEU A 665 11.46 28.96 24.74
C LEU A 665 12.56 30.00 24.40
N PRO A 666 12.20 31.28 24.21
CA PRO A 666 13.13 32.34 23.84
C PRO A 666 13.99 32.77 25.04
N GLY A 667 15.23 32.25 25.11
CA GLY A 667 16.23 32.68 26.10
C GLY A 667 17.52 33.23 25.48
N SER A 668 17.58 33.41 24.15
CA SER A 668 18.82 33.83 23.48
C SER A 668 19.04 35.34 23.53
N LYS A 669 20.29 35.77 23.68
CA LYS A 669 20.70 37.19 23.63
C LYS A 669 20.23 37.89 22.35
N GLU A 670 20.22 37.17 21.23
CA GLU A 670 19.76 37.65 19.92
C GLU A 670 18.28 38.06 19.92
N LYS A 671 17.40 37.32 20.60
CA LYS A 671 15.97 37.66 20.69
C LYS A 671 15.74 38.92 21.52
N LYS A 672 16.55 39.13 22.56
CA LYS A 672 16.53 40.37 23.37
C LYS A 672 16.95 41.58 22.53
N GLU A 673 18.05 41.47 21.80
CA GLU A 673 18.52 42.49 20.83
C GLU A 673 17.45 42.82 19.79
N PHE A 674 16.80 41.80 19.22
CA PHE A 674 15.71 41.96 18.26
C PHE A 674 14.52 42.73 18.85
N LEU A 675 14.04 42.36 20.04
CA LEU A 675 12.92 43.04 20.69
C LEU A 675 13.25 44.49 21.05
N LYS A 676 14.46 44.79 21.51
CA LYS A 676 14.92 46.17 21.75
C LYS A 676 14.89 47.02 20.49
N ARG A 677 15.35 46.47 19.35
CA ARG A 677 15.33 47.18 18.06
C ARG A 677 13.90 47.45 17.59
N ARG A 678 12.98 46.50 17.78
CA ARG A 678 11.58 46.63 17.33
C ARG A 678 10.73 47.50 18.25
N PHE A 679 11.00 47.47 19.56
CA PHE A 679 10.27 48.21 20.58
C PHE A 679 11.25 49.06 21.42
N PRO A 680 11.61 50.27 20.96
CA PRO A 680 12.60 51.14 21.60
C PRO A 680 12.27 51.51 23.06
N GLN A 681 11.00 51.42 23.45
CA GLN A 681 10.53 51.64 24.82
C GLN A 681 10.98 50.55 25.82
N LEU A 682 11.49 49.40 25.35
CA LEU A 682 11.93 48.31 26.21
C LEU A 682 13.38 48.49 26.70
N GLN A 683 13.56 48.50 28.01
CA GLN A 683 14.87 48.60 28.69
C GLN A 683 15.33 47.23 29.19
N ASP A 684 16.61 47.10 29.58
CA ASP A 684 17.19 45.84 30.07
C ASP A 684 16.44 45.22 31.24
N ARG A 685 15.92 46.05 32.16
CA ARG A 685 15.11 45.64 33.30
C ARG A 685 13.80 44.92 32.93
N HIS A 686 13.28 45.10 31.70
CA HIS A 686 12.05 44.45 31.26
C HIS A 686 12.28 43.02 30.73
N PHE A 687 13.53 42.54 30.67
CA PHE A 687 13.87 41.23 30.10
C PHE A 687 14.37 40.26 31.16
N ALA A 688 13.77 39.06 31.21
CA ALA A 688 14.19 37.93 32.02
C ALA A 688 14.33 36.65 31.17
N ASN A 689 14.96 35.61 31.72
CA ASN A 689 15.16 34.33 31.03
C ASN A 689 13.90 33.45 31.08
N SER A 690 13.52 32.83 29.96
CA SER A 690 12.37 31.92 29.88
C SER A 690 12.76 30.43 29.98
N ARG A 691 14.05 30.11 29.99
CA ARG A 691 14.56 28.72 30.02
C ARG A 691 14.63 28.13 31.42
N ASP A 692 14.68 28.96 32.43
CA ASP A 692 14.77 28.59 33.84
C ASP A 692 13.73 29.37 34.67
N LEU A 693 13.80 29.25 36.00
CA LEU A 693 12.90 29.92 36.94
C LEU A 693 13.40 31.33 37.33
N SER A 694 14.52 31.81 36.80
CA SER A 694 15.14 33.08 37.22
C SER A 694 14.25 34.30 36.95
N PHE A 695 13.30 34.21 36.02
CA PHE A 695 12.35 35.29 35.79
C PHE A 695 11.46 35.60 36.99
N GLU A 696 11.20 34.62 37.86
CA GLU A 696 10.40 34.84 39.06
C GLU A 696 11.09 35.84 40.00
N GLU A 697 12.35 35.57 40.33
CA GLU A 697 13.17 36.45 41.17
C GLU A 697 13.38 37.82 40.52
N HIS A 698 13.64 37.84 39.21
CA HIS A 698 13.79 39.07 38.44
C HIS A 698 12.55 39.96 38.49
N VAL A 699 11.37 39.39 38.20
CA VAL A 699 10.10 40.12 38.22
C VAL A 699 9.77 40.62 39.63
N LEU A 700 9.98 39.80 40.65
CA LEU A 700 9.74 40.21 42.04
C LEU A 700 10.70 41.30 42.49
N SER A 701 11.97 41.26 42.08
CA SER A 701 12.95 42.32 42.38
C SER A 701 12.55 43.65 41.74
N GLU A 702 12.27 43.67 40.43
CA GLU A 702 11.87 44.88 39.69
C GLU A 702 10.52 45.46 40.16
N THR A 703 9.62 44.61 40.67
CA THR A 703 8.32 45.01 41.22
C THR A 703 8.33 45.23 42.73
N LYS A 704 9.49 45.13 43.39
CA LYS A 704 9.65 45.27 44.85
C LYS A 704 8.71 44.35 45.65
N GLY A 705 8.56 43.11 45.18
CA GLY A 705 7.71 42.07 45.78
C GLY A 705 6.22 42.21 45.49
N ARG A 706 5.78 43.24 44.74
CA ARG A 706 4.36 43.40 44.38
C ARG A 706 3.89 42.34 43.39
N GLY A 707 4.73 41.97 42.42
CA GLY A 707 4.32 41.19 41.25
C GLY A 707 3.65 42.03 40.16
N VAL A 708 3.03 41.37 39.19
CA VAL A 708 2.41 41.98 38.00
C VAL A 708 0.89 41.81 37.96
N ASP A 709 0.20 42.75 37.32
CA ASP A 709 -1.27 42.77 37.26
C ASP A 709 -1.83 41.76 36.24
N LEU A 710 -1.09 41.45 35.17
CA LEU A 710 -1.46 40.40 34.22
C LEU A 710 -0.24 39.54 33.86
N VAL A 711 -0.46 38.25 33.68
CA VAL A 711 0.53 37.31 33.13
C VAL A 711 -0.08 36.62 31.93
N LEU A 712 0.57 36.73 30.77
CA LEU A 712 0.25 35.93 29.59
C LEU A 712 1.22 34.75 29.53
N ASN A 713 0.78 33.58 29.98
CA ASN A 713 1.63 32.40 30.10
C ASN A 713 1.46 31.44 28.90
N SER A 714 2.60 30.95 28.41
CA SER A 714 2.67 29.81 27.49
C SER A 714 3.71 28.77 27.94
N LEU A 715 4.25 28.91 29.15
CA LEU A 715 5.25 28.01 29.73
C LEU A 715 4.57 26.86 30.47
N ALA A 716 5.28 25.76 30.65
CA ALA A 716 4.75 24.53 31.23
C ALA A 716 5.37 24.19 32.60
N GLU A 717 4.68 23.32 33.35
CA GLU A 717 5.15 22.66 34.58
C GLU A 717 5.60 23.68 35.65
N GLU A 718 6.83 23.56 36.16
CA GLU A 718 7.34 24.43 37.23
C GLU A 718 7.36 25.91 36.84
N LYS A 719 7.53 26.20 35.54
CA LYS A 719 7.53 27.57 35.02
C LYS A 719 6.13 28.18 35.02
N LEU A 720 5.08 27.38 34.82
CA LEU A 720 3.70 27.85 35.01
C LEU A 720 3.48 28.24 36.46
N GLN A 721 3.92 27.40 37.41
CA GLN A 721 3.78 27.67 38.84
C GLN A 721 4.56 28.93 39.26
N ALA A 722 5.78 29.12 38.75
CA ALA A 722 6.57 30.35 38.93
C ALA A 722 5.86 31.59 38.37
N SER A 723 5.26 31.46 37.19
CA SER A 723 4.48 32.53 36.57
C SER A 723 3.26 32.91 37.41
N VAL A 724 2.57 31.93 38.02
CA VAL A 724 1.44 32.16 38.93
C VAL A 724 1.89 32.91 40.19
N ARG A 725 3.08 32.61 40.73
CA ARG A 725 3.64 33.31 41.90
C ARG A 725 3.96 34.78 41.62
N CYS A 726 4.26 35.13 40.37
CA CYS A 726 4.51 36.51 39.93
C CYS A 726 3.25 37.40 39.94
N LEU A 727 2.05 36.86 40.14
CA LEU A 727 0.82 37.68 40.20
C LEU A 727 0.74 38.55 41.45
N ALA A 728 0.39 39.82 41.23
CA ALA A 728 -0.02 40.75 42.27
C ALA A 728 -1.44 40.45 42.78
N THR A 729 -1.82 41.11 43.88
CA THR A 729 -3.20 41.12 44.37
C THR A 729 -4.15 41.67 43.29
N HIS A 730 -5.27 41.00 43.05
CA HIS A 730 -6.21 41.26 41.94
C HIS A 730 -5.67 40.98 40.52
N GLY A 731 -4.53 40.29 40.42
CA GLY A 731 -3.94 39.94 39.13
C GLY A 731 -4.78 38.95 38.30
N ARG A 732 -4.58 38.98 36.98
CA ARG A 732 -5.20 38.07 36.00
C ARG A 732 -4.16 37.17 35.35
N PHE A 733 -4.34 35.87 35.45
CA PHE A 733 -3.52 34.90 34.75
C PHE A 733 -4.19 34.48 33.45
N LEU A 734 -3.49 34.60 32.32
CA LEU A 734 -3.98 34.26 30.99
C LEU A 734 -3.16 33.08 30.46
N GLU A 735 -3.71 31.87 30.60
CA GLU A 735 -3.06 30.63 30.16
C GLU A 735 -3.43 30.33 28.70
N ILE A 736 -2.46 30.46 27.79
CA ILE A 736 -2.60 30.07 26.38
C ILE A 736 -1.90 28.74 26.07
N GLY A 737 -1.07 28.24 26.98
CA GLY A 737 -0.44 26.93 26.90
C GLY A 737 -1.45 25.81 27.12
N LYS A 738 -1.28 24.70 26.39
CA LYS A 738 -2.20 23.55 26.44
C LYS A 738 -1.68 22.36 27.23
N PHE A 739 -0.40 22.35 27.58
CA PHE A 739 0.27 21.18 28.13
C PHE A 739 -0.26 20.83 29.53
N ASP A 740 -0.17 21.74 30.49
CA ASP A 740 -0.66 21.54 31.86
C ASP A 740 -2.19 21.40 31.92
N LEU A 741 -2.91 22.15 31.08
CA LEU A 741 -4.36 21.99 30.93
C LEU A 741 -4.74 20.58 30.46
N SER A 742 -3.97 20.02 29.50
CA SER A 742 -4.21 18.67 28.98
C SER A 742 -3.85 17.59 30.02
N LYS A 743 -2.72 17.76 30.72
CA LYS A 743 -2.28 16.86 31.81
C LYS A 743 -3.15 16.97 33.07
N ASN A 744 -3.97 18.02 33.19
CA ASN A 744 -4.72 18.34 34.40
C ASN A 744 -3.78 18.52 35.61
N SER A 745 -2.71 19.28 35.41
CA SER A 745 -1.71 19.57 36.45
C SER A 745 -2.36 20.30 37.65
N PRO A 746 -1.90 20.05 38.89
CA PRO A 746 -2.43 20.72 40.07
C PRO A 746 -2.10 22.21 40.05
N LEU A 747 -3.08 23.03 40.44
CA LEU A 747 -2.91 24.47 40.67
C LEU A 747 -3.08 24.77 42.17
N GLY A 748 -2.12 25.47 42.75
CA GLY A 748 -2.17 25.86 44.16
C GLY A 748 -3.31 26.84 44.45
N MET A 749 -4.39 26.36 45.06
CA MET A 749 -5.59 27.19 45.35
C MET A 749 -5.32 28.37 46.30
N SER A 750 -4.22 28.35 47.06
CA SER A 750 -3.82 29.44 47.95
C SER A 750 -3.56 30.76 47.21
N VAL A 751 -3.22 30.71 45.90
CA VAL A 751 -3.01 31.94 45.12
C VAL A 751 -4.28 32.79 45.02
N PHE A 752 -5.47 32.16 45.03
CA PHE A 752 -6.75 32.87 44.96
C PHE A 752 -7.04 33.72 46.21
N LEU A 753 -6.30 33.54 47.32
CA LEU A 753 -6.35 34.45 48.46
C LEU A 753 -5.85 35.87 48.13
N LYS A 754 -5.03 36.01 47.07
CA LYS A 754 -4.66 37.31 46.50
C LYS A 754 -5.79 37.93 45.66
N ASN A 755 -6.99 37.33 45.65
CA ASN A 755 -8.13 37.71 44.82
C ASN A 755 -7.77 37.75 43.31
N VAL A 756 -6.91 36.83 42.88
CA VAL A 756 -6.54 36.68 41.46
C VAL A 756 -7.63 35.94 40.69
N THR A 757 -7.58 36.07 39.36
CA THR A 757 -8.44 35.31 38.44
C THR A 757 -7.56 34.52 37.45
N PHE A 758 -7.93 33.28 37.16
CA PHE A 758 -7.20 32.40 36.25
C PHE A 758 -8.06 32.10 35.02
N HIS A 759 -7.57 32.46 33.84
CA HIS A 759 -8.27 32.32 32.56
C HIS A 759 -7.55 31.29 31.68
N GLY A 760 -8.19 30.15 31.43
CA GLY A 760 -7.76 29.22 30.37
C GLY A 760 -8.27 29.69 29.01
N ILE A 761 -7.38 30.06 28.10
CA ILE A 761 -7.71 30.69 26.83
C ILE A 761 -7.49 29.71 25.68
N LEU A 762 -8.58 29.31 25.02
CA LEU A 762 -8.58 28.44 23.86
C LEU A 762 -9.21 29.18 22.68
N LEU A 763 -8.39 29.82 21.85
CA LEU A 763 -8.89 30.55 20.68
C LEU A 763 -9.66 29.63 19.71
N ASP A 764 -9.28 28.35 19.64
CA ASP A 764 -9.97 27.34 18.83
C ASP A 764 -11.45 27.18 19.20
N ALA A 765 -11.82 27.42 20.47
CA ALA A 765 -13.21 27.35 20.92
C ALA A 765 -14.06 28.48 20.33
N LEU A 766 -13.45 29.59 19.88
CA LEU A 766 -14.15 30.69 19.21
C LEU A 766 -14.55 30.39 17.77
N PHE A 767 -13.95 29.37 17.15
CA PHE A 767 -14.18 29.03 15.75
C PHE A 767 -15.25 27.94 15.57
N GLY A 768 -15.90 27.49 16.64
CA GLY A 768 -17.05 26.58 16.55
C GLY A 768 -18.33 27.29 16.10
N ASP A 769 -19.34 26.50 15.74
CA ASP A 769 -20.64 26.97 15.26
C ASP A 769 -21.62 27.35 16.39
N ASP A 770 -21.12 27.51 17.61
CA ASP A 770 -21.94 27.84 18.77
C ASP A 770 -22.45 29.30 18.68
N PRO A 771 -23.78 29.53 18.66
CA PRO A 771 -24.37 30.86 18.62
C PRO A 771 -23.92 31.77 19.77
N PHE A 772 -23.63 31.21 20.94
CA PHE A 772 -23.19 31.96 22.12
C PHE A 772 -21.77 32.52 21.96
N VAL A 773 -20.95 31.88 21.13
CA VAL A 773 -19.54 32.25 20.92
C VAL A 773 -19.35 33.15 19.68
N ALA A 774 -20.34 33.17 18.77
CA ALA A 774 -20.31 34.00 17.58
C ALA A 774 -20.17 35.51 17.89
N ALA A 775 -20.77 35.99 18.98
CA ALA A 775 -20.62 37.37 19.43
C ALA A 775 -19.17 37.68 19.84
N ASP A 776 -18.54 36.81 20.63
CA ASP A 776 -17.14 36.95 21.04
C ASP A 776 -16.19 36.88 19.84
N LYS A 777 -16.44 35.97 18.90
CA LYS A 777 -15.70 35.88 17.63
C LYS A 777 -15.76 37.19 16.85
N ARG A 778 -16.96 37.78 16.71
CA ARG A 778 -17.13 39.09 16.07
C ARG A 778 -16.38 40.19 16.81
N ARG A 779 -16.47 40.21 18.15
CA ARG A 779 -15.78 41.22 18.96
C ARG A 779 -14.26 41.13 18.83
N VAL A 780 -13.70 39.92 18.83
CA VAL A 780 -12.26 39.71 18.61
C VAL A 780 -11.85 40.19 17.21
N ALA A 781 -12.64 39.90 16.17
CA ALA A 781 -12.38 40.38 14.82
C ALA A 781 -12.43 41.92 14.71
N GLU A 782 -13.36 42.57 15.42
CA GLU A 782 -13.42 44.03 15.52
C GLU A 782 -12.20 44.61 16.21
N LEU A 783 -11.78 44.05 17.34
CA LEU A 783 -10.57 44.48 18.06
C LEU A 783 -9.32 44.38 17.18
N VAL A 784 -9.20 43.33 16.35
CA VAL A 784 -8.11 43.21 15.37
C VAL A 784 -8.21 44.31 14.31
N ARG A 785 -9.42 44.61 13.81
CA ARG A 785 -9.63 45.68 12.82
C ARG A 785 -9.29 47.07 13.39
N GLU A 786 -9.75 47.38 14.60
CA GLU A 786 -9.41 48.60 15.35
C GLU A 786 -7.90 48.69 15.61
N GLY A 787 -7.26 47.56 15.95
CA GLY A 787 -5.83 47.44 16.16
C GLY A 787 -5.00 47.69 14.89
N ILE A 788 -5.48 47.22 13.74
CA ILE A 788 -4.86 47.51 12.43
C ILE A 788 -4.99 49.00 12.11
N ALA A 789 -6.19 49.56 12.27
CA ALA A 789 -6.46 50.97 11.96
C ALA A 789 -5.65 51.95 12.85
N SER A 790 -5.49 51.61 14.13
CA SER A 790 -4.67 52.39 15.09
C SER A 790 -3.17 52.17 14.94
N GLY A 791 -2.74 51.19 14.12
CA GLY A 791 -1.34 50.82 13.96
C GLY A 791 -0.74 50.05 15.14
N ALA A 792 -1.57 49.62 16.10
CA ALA A 792 -1.20 48.73 17.20
C ALA A 792 -0.88 47.31 16.70
N VAL A 793 -1.61 46.83 15.70
CA VAL A 793 -1.36 45.55 15.02
C VAL A 793 -0.51 45.81 13.79
N ARG A 794 0.71 45.24 13.76
CA ARG A 794 1.65 45.36 12.65
C ARG A 794 2.12 43.97 12.19
N PRO A 795 2.39 43.76 10.89
CA PRO A 795 2.93 42.49 10.40
C PRO A 795 4.23 42.12 11.12
N LEU A 796 4.38 40.83 11.44
CA LEU A 796 5.63 40.27 11.94
C LEU A 796 6.59 40.03 10.78
N ASP A 797 7.89 40.00 11.08
CA ASP A 797 8.90 39.62 10.10
C ASP A 797 8.63 38.17 9.67
N ALA A 798 8.59 37.94 8.35
CA ALA A 798 8.22 36.64 7.79
C ALA A 798 9.46 35.92 7.24
N ILE A 799 9.70 34.71 7.74
CA ILE A 799 10.69 33.80 7.18
C ILE A 799 9.94 32.91 6.19
N ARG A 800 10.24 33.11 4.91
CA ARG A 800 9.53 32.47 3.80
C ARG A 800 10.24 31.19 3.40
N PHE A 801 9.46 30.13 3.24
CA PHE A 801 9.88 28.87 2.64
C PHE A 801 9.00 28.62 1.41
N SER A 802 9.59 28.09 0.34
CA SER A 802 8.80 27.64 -0.81
C SER A 802 7.88 26.48 -0.41
N ARG A 803 6.76 26.30 -1.11
CA ARG A 803 5.88 25.13 -0.98
C ARG A 803 6.59 23.77 -1.05
N ASN A 804 7.73 23.71 -1.76
CA ASN A 804 8.54 22.49 -1.89
C ASN A 804 9.43 22.24 -0.66
N GLN A 805 9.59 23.24 0.19
CA GLN A 805 10.43 23.23 1.40
C GLN A 805 9.58 23.08 2.67
N ALA A 806 8.40 22.45 2.56
CA ALA A 806 7.48 22.35 3.66
C ALA A 806 8.09 21.60 4.86
N GLU A 807 8.79 20.49 4.60
CA GLU A 807 9.47 19.70 5.64
C GLU A 807 10.54 20.52 6.37
N GLU A 808 11.35 21.28 5.63
CA GLU A 808 12.37 22.18 6.15
C GLU A 808 11.73 23.28 7.01
N ALA A 809 10.61 23.86 6.58
CA ALA A 809 9.88 24.87 7.34
C ALA A 809 9.36 24.33 8.68
N PHE A 810 8.82 23.10 8.68
CA PHE A 810 8.37 22.43 9.91
C PHE A 810 9.55 22.15 10.86
N ARG A 811 10.68 21.64 10.36
CA ARG A 811 11.89 21.42 11.18
C ARG A 811 12.47 22.73 11.71
N PHE A 812 12.51 23.76 10.88
CA PHE A 812 13.01 25.07 11.27
C PHE A 812 12.15 25.68 12.39
N MET A 813 10.82 25.60 12.26
CA MET A 813 9.91 26.06 13.31
C MET A 813 10.06 25.22 14.60
N ALA A 814 10.18 23.91 14.49
CA ALA A 814 10.37 23.01 15.63
C ALA A 814 11.66 23.30 16.42
N SER A 815 12.70 23.83 15.76
CA SER A 815 13.97 24.22 16.41
C SER A 815 13.86 25.42 17.36
N GLY A 816 12.77 26.19 17.29
CA GLY A 816 12.57 27.40 18.12
C GLY A 816 13.52 28.57 17.79
N LYS A 817 14.35 28.47 16.75
CA LYS A 817 15.32 29.50 16.34
C LYS A 817 14.68 30.70 15.61
N HIS A 818 13.45 30.55 15.11
CA HIS A 818 12.79 31.60 14.33
C HIS A 818 12.50 32.87 15.15
N MET A 819 12.55 34.01 14.48
CA MET A 819 12.05 35.30 14.95
C MET A 819 10.97 35.77 13.98
N GLY A 820 9.81 36.17 14.51
CA GLY A 820 8.63 36.44 13.68
C GLY A 820 7.94 35.14 13.22
N LYS A 821 7.36 35.15 12.02
CA LYS A 821 6.47 34.10 11.53
C LYS A 821 7.13 33.26 10.44
N VAL A 822 7.03 31.94 10.54
CA VAL A 822 7.41 31.01 9.45
C VAL A 822 6.21 30.85 8.52
N VAL A 823 6.41 31.09 7.23
CA VAL A 823 5.33 31.13 6.23
C VAL A 823 5.73 30.30 5.01
N LEU A 824 4.81 29.43 4.57
CA LEU A 824 4.93 28.75 3.28
C LEU A 824 4.38 29.65 2.19
N GLU A 825 5.21 29.98 1.21
CA GLU A 825 4.82 30.63 -0.04
C GLU A 825 4.30 29.56 -1.00
N VAL A 826 2.97 29.53 -1.14
CA VAL A 826 2.25 28.61 -2.02
C VAL A 826 2.25 29.15 -3.45
N ARG A 827 2.06 30.47 -3.60
CA ARG A 827 2.08 31.19 -4.87
C ARG A 827 2.85 32.50 -4.70
N PRO A 828 3.65 32.92 -5.69
CA PRO A 828 4.20 34.26 -5.70
C PRO A 828 3.07 35.29 -5.85
N GLU A 829 3.18 36.38 -5.13
CA GLU A 829 2.24 37.50 -5.21
C GLU A 829 2.45 38.31 -6.51
N GLU A 830 1.36 38.76 -7.13
CA GLU A 830 1.43 39.51 -8.38
C GLU A 830 2.13 40.85 -8.20
N THR A 831 3.05 41.17 -9.12
CA THR A 831 3.76 42.45 -9.14
C THR A 831 3.43 43.21 -10.42
N PRO A 832 2.82 44.42 -10.34
CA PRO A 832 2.40 45.14 -9.13
C PRO A 832 1.14 44.52 -8.50
N LEU A 833 0.93 44.78 -7.20
CA LEU A 833 -0.26 44.36 -6.46
C LEU A 833 -1.53 44.83 -7.17
N LYS A 834 -2.29 43.90 -7.75
CA LYS A 834 -3.55 44.15 -8.43
C LYS A 834 -4.60 43.15 -7.95
N THR A 835 -5.86 43.58 -7.88
CA THR A 835 -7.00 42.69 -7.64
C THR A 835 -7.31 41.94 -8.94
N THR A 836 -6.57 40.88 -9.23
CA THR A 836 -6.77 40.01 -10.39
C THR A 836 -7.13 38.60 -9.95
N SER A 837 -7.68 37.81 -10.88
CA SER A 837 -7.88 36.38 -10.62
C SER A 837 -6.52 35.70 -10.48
N ALA A 838 -6.40 34.83 -9.47
CA ALA A 838 -5.16 34.11 -9.22
C ALA A 838 -4.82 33.20 -10.40
N LEU A 839 -3.53 33.11 -10.74
CA LEU A 839 -3.08 32.18 -11.78
C LEU A 839 -3.29 30.73 -11.34
N PRO A 840 -3.70 29.82 -12.25
CA PRO A 840 -3.79 28.39 -11.96
C PRO A 840 -2.45 27.85 -11.46
N LEU A 841 -2.48 27.09 -10.36
CA LEU A 841 -1.29 26.49 -9.76
C LEU A 841 -1.44 24.98 -9.75
N ASN A 842 -0.60 24.33 -10.54
CA ASN A 842 -0.48 22.88 -10.52
C ASN A 842 0.50 22.45 -9.42
N VAL A 843 0.09 21.49 -8.60
CA VAL A 843 0.86 20.86 -7.52
C VAL A 843 0.86 19.36 -7.77
N GLU A 844 2.04 18.75 -7.69
CA GLU A 844 2.16 17.29 -7.65
C GLU A 844 1.73 16.81 -6.25
N ALA A 845 0.67 16.01 -6.19
CA ALA A 845 0.08 15.57 -4.95
C ALA A 845 -0.26 14.09 -4.99
N VAL A 846 -0.17 13.42 -3.84
CA VAL A 846 -0.61 12.04 -3.66
C VAL A 846 -2.11 11.96 -3.90
N VAL A 847 -2.51 11.06 -4.79
CA VAL A 847 -3.90 10.80 -5.16
C VAL A 847 -4.67 10.31 -3.96
N ARG A 848 -5.87 10.87 -3.78
CA ARG A 848 -6.74 10.49 -2.68
C ARG A 848 -8.18 10.39 -3.17
N THR A 849 -8.63 9.16 -3.42
CA THR A 849 -10.02 8.89 -3.82
C THR A 849 -11.01 9.46 -2.81
N CYS A 850 -11.89 10.33 -3.32
CA CYS A 850 -13.03 10.92 -2.62
C CYS A 850 -14.27 10.80 -3.51
N PHE A 851 -15.45 11.01 -2.94
CA PHE A 851 -16.73 10.80 -3.60
C PHE A 851 -17.55 12.08 -3.67
N TYR A 852 -18.22 12.30 -4.80
CA TYR A 852 -19.09 13.44 -5.00
C TYR A 852 -20.37 13.29 -4.16
N GLU A 853 -20.71 14.31 -3.39
CA GLU A 853 -21.90 14.29 -2.53
C GLU A 853 -23.22 14.17 -3.33
N HIS A 854 -23.24 14.67 -4.57
CA HIS A 854 -24.42 14.66 -5.42
C HIS A 854 -24.62 13.34 -6.20
N LYS A 855 -23.58 12.50 -6.34
CA LYS A 855 -23.64 11.22 -7.03
C LYS A 855 -24.06 10.08 -6.10
N SER A 856 -24.61 9.01 -6.66
CA SER A 856 -24.98 7.78 -5.96
C SER A 856 -24.01 6.65 -6.25
N TYR A 857 -23.83 5.76 -5.27
CA TYR A 857 -22.89 4.66 -5.34
C TYR A 857 -23.54 3.34 -4.96
N VAL A 858 -23.40 2.34 -5.83
CA VAL A 858 -24.02 1.02 -5.70
C VAL A 858 -22.99 0.03 -5.19
N ILE A 859 -23.31 -0.66 -4.09
CA ILE A 859 -22.49 -1.74 -3.53
C ILE A 859 -23.33 -3.02 -3.53
N VAL A 860 -23.03 -3.91 -4.47
CA VAL A 860 -23.68 -5.22 -4.57
C VAL A 860 -23.04 -6.16 -3.57
N GLY A 861 -23.85 -6.83 -2.74
CA GLY A 861 -23.34 -7.53 -1.56
C GLY A 861 -22.96 -6.55 -0.42
N GLY A 862 -23.49 -5.33 -0.43
CA GLY A 862 -23.08 -4.24 0.48
C GLY A 862 -23.34 -4.47 1.97
N LEU A 863 -24.19 -5.44 2.34
CA LEU A 863 -24.41 -5.85 3.73
C LEU A 863 -23.49 -7.00 4.19
N GLY A 864 -22.63 -7.51 3.31
CA GLY A 864 -21.57 -8.43 3.67
C GLY A 864 -20.48 -7.75 4.51
N GLY A 865 -19.66 -8.55 5.20
CA GLY A 865 -18.63 -8.02 6.11
C GLY A 865 -17.71 -6.96 5.47
N PHE A 866 -17.18 -7.23 4.28
CA PHE A 866 -16.33 -6.28 3.55
C PHE A 866 -17.13 -5.12 2.95
N GLY A 867 -18.34 -5.37 2.42
CA GLY A 867 -19.19 -4.33 1.85
C GLY A 867 -19.56 -3.23 2.85
N LEU A 868 -19.76 -3.59 4.11
CA LEU A 868 -19.97 -2.62 5.19
C LEU A 868 -18.74 -1.74 5.43
N GLU A 869 -17.54 -2.32 5.44
CA GLU A 869 -16.30 -1.55 5.62
C GLU A 869 -15.97 -0.67 4.42
N LEU A 870 -16.27 -1.14 3.20
CA LEU A 870 -16.19 -0.32 1.99
C LEU A 870 -17.14 0.88 2.09
N ALA A 871 -18.39 0.66 2.47
CA ALA A 871 -19.37 1.73 2.67
C ALA A 871 -18.92 2.74 3.75
N ASP A 872 -18.41 2.26 4.89
CA ASP A 872 -17.90 3.12 5.97
C ASP A 872 -16.72 3.98 5.47
N TRP A 873 -15.80 3.37 4.74
CA TRP A 873 -14.70 4.09 4.09
C TRP A 873 -15.22 5.12 3.09
N MET A 874 -16.17 4.77 2.22
CA MET A 874 -16.75 5.68 1.23
C MET A 874 -17.44 6.89 1.89
N VAL A 875 -18.22 6.68 2.95
CA VAL A 875 -18.88 7.76 3.71
C VAL A 875 -17.84 8.69 4.34
N SER A 876 -16.76 8.12 4.90
CA SER A 876 -15.62 8.91 5.42
C SER A 876 -14.87 9.70 4.33
N ARG A 877 -15.01 9.29 3.07
CA ARG A 877 -14.44 9.93 1.87
C ARG A 877 -15.41 10.86 1.13
N GLY A 878 -16.54 11.22 1.74
CA GLY A 878 -17.49 12.19 1.20
C GLY A 878 -18.73 11.60 0.54
N CYS A 879 -18.85 10.27 0.45
CA CYS A 879 -20.06 9.66 -0.10
C CYS A 879 -21.28 9.99 0.78
N ARG A 880 -22.36 10.44 0.16
CA ARG A 880 -23.63 10.77 0.84
C ARG A 880 -24.83 9.99 0.33
N LYS A 881 -24.70 9.24 -0.77
CA LYS A 881 -25.82 8.48 -1.36
C LYS A 881 -25.36 7.07 -1.68
N LEU A 882 -25.78 6.12 -0.86
CA LEU A 882 -25.43 4.70 -0.96
C LEU A 882 -26.65 3.87 -1.31
N LEU A 883 -26.48 2.92 -2.23
CA LEU A 883 -27.40 1.82 -2.43
C LEU A 883 -26.67 0.50 -2.17
N LEU A 884 -27.16 -0.26 -1.20
CA LEU A 884 -26.63 -1.57 -0.80
C LEU A 884 -27.57 -2.65 -1.33
N SER A 885 -27.10 -3.51 -2.24
CA SER A 885 -27.88 -4.66 -2.68
C SER A 885 -27.58 -5.87 -1.80
N ALA A 886 -28.62 -6.48 -1.24
CA ALA A 886 -28.55 -7.68 -0.42
C ALA A 886 -29.90 -8.43 -0.44
N ARG A 887 -29.90 -9.67 -0.92
CA ARG A 887 -31.11 -10.51 -1.09
C ARG A 887 -31.96 -10.62 0.19
N SER A 888 -31.30 -10.84 1.34
CA SER A 888 -31.99 -10.99 2.63
C SER A 888 -32.37 -9.65 3.28
N GLY A 889 -31.83 -8.53 2.80
CA GLY A 889 -31.89 -7.24 3.49
C GLY A 889 -31.06 -7.23 4.79
N VAL A 890 -31.44 -6.35 5.72
CA VAL A 890 -30.76 -6.19 7.01
C VAL A 890 -31.20 -7.29 7.97
N CYS A 891 -30.24 -8.09 8.44
CA CYS A 891 -30.46 -9.26 9.30
C CYS A 891 -29.72 -9.19 10.64
N THR A 892 -28.60 -8.46 10.75
CA THR A 892 -27.77 -8.44 11.96
C THR A 892 -27.76 -7.08 12.68
N GLY A 893 -27.44 -7.09 13.97
CA GLY A 893 -27.26 -5.88 14.77
C GLY A 893 -26.15 -4.99 14.22
N TYR A 894 -25.01 -5.58 13.86
CA TYR A 894 -23.89 -4.84 13.28
C TYR A 894 -24.27 -4.11 11.98
N GLN A 895 -25.10 -4.71 11.12
CA GLN A 895 -25.59 -4.04 9.91
C GLN A 895 -26.44 -2.81 10.27
N LYS A 896 -27.36 -2.93 11.25
CA LYS A 896 -28.16 -1.80 11.73
C LYS A 896 -27.28 -0.69 12.31
N LEU A 897 -26.26 -1.05 13.09
CA LEU A 897 -25.28 -0.10 13.64
C LEU A 897 -24.58 0.71 12.55
N CYS A 898 -24.09 0.04 11.51
CA CYS A 898 -23.47 0.70 10.36
C CYS A 898 -24.43 1.68 9.67
N LEU A 899 -25.65 1.22 9.35
CA LEU A 899 -26.66 2.06 8.69
C LEU A 899 -27.01 3.30 9.52
N HIS A 900 -27.26 3.11 10.82
CA HIS A 900 -27.56 4.19 11.75
C HIS A 900 -26.42 5.21 11.82
N ARG A 901 -25.16 4.75 11.88
CA ARG A 901 -23.98 5.61 11.87
C ARG A 901 -23.89 6.46 10.61
N TRP A 902 -24.10 5.87 9.44
CA TRP A 902 -24.00 6.60 8.17
C TRP A 902 -25.13 7.60 7.99
N GLN A 903 -26.35 7.28 8.44
CA GLN A 903 -27.46 8.22 8.48
C GLN A 903 -27.16 9.41 9.38
N HIS A 904 -26.57 9.18 10.56
CA HIS A 904 -26.10 10.24 11.45
C HIS A 904 -24.97 11.09 10.83
N ALA A 905 -24.15 10.51 9.95
CA ALA A 905 -23.14 11.23 9.17
C ALA A 905 -23.73 11.99 7.96
N GLY A 906 -25.06 12.00 7.78
CA GLY A 906 -25.75 12.69 6.70
C GLY A 906 -25.85 11.89 5.39
N ALA A 907 -25.52 10.60 5.40
CA ALA A 907 -25.66 9.75 4.21
C ALA A 907 -27.07 9.17 4.09
N LYS A 908 -27.65 9.27 2.89
CA LYS A 908 -28.87 8.57 2.49
C LYS A 908 -28.49 7.15 2.04
N VAL A 909 -28.98 6.15 2.76
CA VAL A 909 -28.71 4.72 2.49
C VAL A 909 -30.00 4.03 2.06
N ILE A 910 -29.98 3.37 0.91
CA ILE A 910 -31.06 2.52 0.40
C ILE A 910 -30.59 1.07 0.43
N VAL A 911 -31.43 0.17 0.95
CA VAL A 911 -31.17 -1.28 0.88
C VAL A 911 -32.12 -1.89 -0.14
N SER A 912 -31.57 -2.46 -1.20
CA SER A 912 -32.33 -3.13 -2.26
C SER A 912 -32.25 -4.64 -2.11
N LYS A 913 -33.38 -5.32 -2.21
CA LYS A 913 -33.47 -6.79 -2.23
C LYS A 913 -33.51 -7.38 -3.64
N ALA A 914 -33.46 -6.54 -4.67
CA ALA A 914 -33.48 -6.97 -6.06
C ALA A 914 -32.29 -7.88 -6.38
N ASP A 915 -32.54 -8.92 -7.19
CA ASP A 915 -31.53 -9.89 -7.57
C ASP A 915 -30.72 -9.41 -8.78
N VAL A 916 -29.48 -9.01 -8.51
CA VAL A 916 -28.53 -8.53 -9.52
C VAL A 916 -28.24 -9.55 -10.61
N SER A 917 -28.40 -10.85 -10.34
CA SER A 917 -28.16 -11.91 -11.33
C SER A 917 -29.20 -11.94 -12.45
N THR A 918 -30.27 -11.15 -12.35
CA THR A 918 -31.29 -10.98 -13.40
C THR A 918 -31.21 -9.59 -14.02
N GLU A 919 -31.47 -9.46 -15.33
CA GLU A 919 -31.50 -8.14 -15.99
C GLU A 919 -32.49 -7.18 -15.32
N GLN A 920 -33.69 -7.66 -14.96
CA GLN A 920 -34.72 -6.86 -14.31
C GLN A 920 -34.26 -6.36 -12.94
N GLY A 921 -33.64 -7.22 -12.13
CA GLY A 921 -33.14 -6.83 -10.81
C GLY A 921 -31.95 -5.88 -10.88
N ALA A 922 -31.00 -6.10 -11.80
CA ALA A 922 -29.91 -5.17 -12.05
C ALA A 922 -30.41 -3.79 -12.53
N ARG A 923 -31.42 -3.77 -13.41
CA ARG A 923 -32.07 -2.54 -13.87
C ARG A 923 -32.76 -1.81 -12.74
N GLN A 924 -33.47 -2.53 -11.87
CA GLN A 924 -34.12 -1.94 -10.70
C GLN A 924 -33.08 -1.29 -9.76
N ILE A 925 -31.96 -1.97 -9.48
CA ILE A 925 -30.87 -1.44 -8.65
C ILE A 925 -30.34 -0.12 -9.23
N ILE A 926 -30.04 -0.08 -10.54
CA ILE A 926 -29.53 1.14 -11.19
C ILE A 926 -30.57 2.27 -11.16
N GLN A 927 -31.85 1.97 -11.39
CA GLN A 927 -32.94 2.95 -11.33
C GLN A 927 -33.11 3.51 -9.91
N GLU A 928 -33.11 2.66 -8.89
CA GLU A 928 -33.18 3.09 -7.48
C GLU A 928 -32.02 4.00 -7.09
N ALA A 929 -30.80 3.72 -7.57
CA ALA A 929 -29.64 4.59 -7.37
C ALA A 929 -29.79 5.92 -8.13
N THR A 930 -30.24 5.87 -9.38
CA THR A 930 -30.46 7.06 -10.23
C THR A 930 -31.49 8.02 -9.63
N ASN A 931 -32.53 7.47 -8.98
CA ASN A 931 -33.57 8.26 -8.31
C ASN A 931 -33.05 9.13 -7.16
N VAL A 932 -31.88 8.81 -6.58
CA VAL A 932 -31.26 9.64 -5.55
C VAL A 932 -30.13 10.52 -6.07
N GLY A 933 -29.52 10.17 -7.20
CA GLY A 933 -28.54 10.98 -7.92
C GLY A 933 -27.86 10.20 -9.05
N PRO A 934 -27.13 10.87 -9.96
CA PRO A 934 -26.37 10.19 -11.02
C PRO A 934 -25.46 9.10 -10.44
N VAL A 935 -25.43 7.92 -11.04
CA VAL A 935 -24.60 6.80 -10.56
C VAL A 935 -23.13 7.10 -10.86
N GLY A 936 -22.35 7.37 -9.81
CA GLY A 936 -20.91 7.65 -9.88
C GLY A 936 -20.03 6.42 -9.69
N GLY A 937 -20.55 5.35 -9.10
CA GLY A 937 -19.79 4.11 -8.96
C GLY A 937 -20.64 2.86 -8.71
N ILE A 938 -20.17 1.73 -9.22
CA ILE A 938 -20.73 0.39 -9.02
C ILE A 938 -19.62 -0.51 -8.50
N PHE A 939 -19.86 -1.17 -7.37
CA PHE A 939 -18.92 -2.08 -6.73
C PHE A 939 -19.60 -3.45 -6.57
N ASN A 940 -19.11 -4.49 -7.26
CA ASN A 940 -19.66 -5.83 -7.13
C ASN A 940 -18.84 -6.70 -6.16
N LEU A 941 -19.41 -6.94 -4.98
CA LEU A 941 -18.85 -7.79 -3.93
C LEU A 941 -19.72 -9.03 -3.67
N ALA A 942 -20.79 -9.24 -4.46
CA ALA A 942 -21.68 -10.36 -4.24
C ALA A 942 -20.96 -11.67 -4.51
N MET A 943 -21.07 -12.60 -3.56
CA MET A 943 -20.49 -13.93 -3.69
C MET A 943 -21.33 -14.97 -2.96
N VAL A 944 -21.29 -16.18 -3.51
CA VAL A 944 -21.76 -17.41 -2.89
C VAL A 944 -20.65 -18.44 -3.12
N LEU A 945 -20.37 -19.27 -2.12
CA LEU A 945 -19.37 -20.33 -2.22
C LEU A 945 -20.03 -21.71 -2.25
N ARG A 946 -19.45 -22.59 -3.06
CA ARG A 946 -19.77 -24.02 -3.19
C ARG A 946 -18.46 -24.78 -3.36
N ASP A 947 -17.63 -24.69 -2.33
CA ASP A 947 -16.28 -25.24 -2.33
C ASP A 947 -16.35 -26.77 -2.29
N ALA A 948 -15.72 -27.42 -3.26
CA ALA A 948 -15.61 -28.85 -3.41
C ALA A 948 -14.53 -29.17 -4.46
N LEU A 949 -13.78 -30.26 -4.26
CA LEU A 949 -12.91 -30.81 -5.31
C LEU A 949 -13.73 -31.12 -6.57
N LEU A 950 -13.10 -31.13 -7.75
CA LEU A 950 -13.78 -31.34 -9.04
C LEU A 950 -14.66 -32.59 -9.03
N GLU A 951 -14.23 -33.68 -8.40
CA GLU A 951 -15.01 -34.92 -8.25
C GLU A 951 -16.38 -34.73 -7.57
N ASN A 952 -16.53 -33.69 -6.76
CA ASN A 952 -17.73 -33.38 -6.00
C ASN A 952 -18.43 -32.10 -6.49
N GLN A 953 -17.91 -31.46 -7.54
CA GLN A 953 -18.58 -30.34 -8.20
C GLN A 953 -19.71 -30.85 -9.09
N THR A 954 -20.73 -30.00 -9.28
CA THR A 954 -21.87 -30.27 -10.17
C THR A 954 -22.14 -29.04 -11.06
N PRO A 955 -22.87 -29.18 -12.17
CA PRO A 955 -23.28 -28.03 -12.98
C PRO A 955 -24.03 -26.96 -12.15
N GLU A 956 -24.88 -27.37 -11.21
CA GLU A 956 -25.67 -26.47 -10.35
C GLU A 956 -24.80 -25.70 -9.36
N SER A 957 -23.70 -26.30 -8.88
CA SER A 957 -22.75 -25.60 -8.00
C SER A 957 -22.04 -24.49 -8.78
N PHE A 958 -21.63 -24.74 -10.02
CA PHE A 958 -21.08 -23.72 -10.92
C PHE A 958 -22.09 -22.61 -11.20
N GLU A 959 -23.33 -22.95 -11.56
CA GLU A 959 -24.39 -21.97 -11.82
C GLU A 959 -24.64 -21.08 -10.60
N THR A 960 -24.72 -21.67 -9.40
CA THR A 960 -24.95 -20.95 -8.14
C THR A 960 -23.84 -19.92 -7.86
N VAL A 961 -22.58 -20.28 -8.10
CA VAL A 961 -21.42 -19.40 -7.87
C VAL A 961 -21.30 -18.33 -8.95
N CYS A 962 -21.62 -18.66 -10.20
CA CYS A 962 -21.55 -17.75 -11.33
C CYS A 962 -22.62 -16.65 -11.29
N LYS A 963 -23.87 -16.96 -10.91
CA LYS A 963 -24.98 -15.99 -10.87
C LYS A 963 -24.64 -14.59 -10.31
N PRO A 964 -24.13 -14.45 -9.07
CA PRO A 964 -23.85 -13.13 -8.51
C PRO A 964 -22.61 -12.44 -9.11
N LYS A 965 -21.69 -13.20 -9.71
CA LYS A 965 -20.40 -12.71 -10.22
C LYS A 965 -20.40 -12.52 -11.72
N CYS A 966 -20.64 -13.58 -12.49
CA CYS A 966 -20.72 -13.56 -13.95
C CYS A 966 -21.94 -12.76 -14.41
N ASP A 967 -23.14 -13.32 -14.22
CA ASP A 967 -24.38 -12.75 -14.74
C ASP A 967 -24.66 -11.37 -14.14
N GLY A 968 -24.45 -11.24 -12.82
CA GLY A 968 -24.56 -9.95 -12.13
C GLY A 968 -23.66 -8.86 -12.72
N THR A 969 -22.38 -9.16 -12.97
CA THR A 969 -21.45 -8.18 -13.55
C THR A 969 -21.78 -7.90 -15.00
N GLN A 970 -22.19 -8.91 -15.78
CA GLN A 970 -22.58 -8.73 -17.17
C GLN A 970 -23.80 -7.81 -17.31
N HIS A 971 -24.87 -8.06 -16.54
CA HIS A 971 -26.05 -7.19 -16.55
C HIS A 971 -25.71 -5.76 -16.13
N LEU A 972 -24.87 -5.58 -15.09
CA LEU A 972 -24.42 -4.26 -14.66
C LEU A 972 -23.56 -3.56 -15.72
N ASP A 973 -22.68 -4.27 -16.43
CA ASP A 973 -21.90 -3.72 -17.54
C ASP A 973 -22.84 -3.18 -18.64
N GLU A 974 -23.71 -4.05 -19.16
CA GLU A 974 -24.62 -3.71 -20.26
C GLU A 974 -25.58 -2.56 -19.93
N LEU A 975 -26.10 -2.53 -18.70
CA LEU A 975 -27.01 -1.48 -18.25
C LEU A 975 -26.28 -0.19 -17.91
N SER A 976 -25.11 -0.26 -17.27
CA SER A 976 -24.35 0.96 -16.92
C SER A 976 -23.90 1.74 -18.14
N ARG A 977 -23.53 1.06 -19.24
CA ARG A 977 -23.22 1.69 -20.53
C ARG A 977 -24.38 2.54 -21.08
N LYS A 978 -25.62 2.16 -20.79
CA LYS A 978 -26.84 2.80 -21.29
C LYS A 978 -27.40 3.84 -20.33
N LEU A 979 -27.30 3.60 -19.02
CA LEU A 979 -28.04 4.32 -17.99
C LEU A 979 -27.16 5.18 -17.07
N CYS A 980 -25.83 5.00 -17.08
CA CYS A 980 -24.91 5.64 -16.14
C CYS A 980 -23.83 6.47 -16.86
N PRO A 981 -24.17 7.62 -17.49
CA PRO A 981 -23.20 8.42 -18.26
C PRO A 981 -22.11 9.09 -17.42
N GLU A 982 -22.33 9.26 -16.10
CA GLU A 982 -21.40 9.90 -15.17
C GLU A 982 -20.63 8.90 -14.27
N LEU A 983 -20.62 7.62 -14.67
CA LEU A 983 -19.95 6.56 -13.94
C LEU A 983 -18.44 6.75 -13.96
N GLU A 984 -17.81 6.79 -12.78
CA GLU A 984 -16.36 6.95 -12.61
C GLU A 984 -15.70 5.67 -12.11
N HIS A 985 -16.44 4.82 -11.39
CA HIS A 985 -15.91 3.58 -10.82
C HIS A 985 -16.79 2.39 -11.21
N PHE A 986 -16.16 1.36 -11.77
CA PHE A 986 -16.79 0.05 -11.95
C PHE A 986 -15.81 -0.98 -11.41
N VAL A 987 -16.01 -1.39 -10.17
CA VAL A 987 -15.05 -2.21 -9.43
C VAL A 987 -15.65 -3.58 -9.16
N VAL A 988 -14.92 -4.64 -9.47
CA VAL A 988 -15.32 -6.02 -9.17
C VAL A 988 -14.31 -6.67 -8.23
N PHE A 989 -14.80 -7.36 -7.21
CA PHE A 989 -13.92 -8.04 -6.26
C PHE A 989 -13.67 -9.48 -6.70
N SER A 990 -12.48 -9.71 -7.28
CA SER A 990 -11.92 -11.04 -7.60
C SER A 990 -11.24 -11.67 -6.37
N SER A 991 -10.45 -12.72 -6.58
CA SER A 991 -9.62 -13.39 -5.57
C SER A 991 -8.32 -13.90 -6.19
N VAL A 992 -7.26 -13.99 -5.39
CA VAL A 992 -6.01 -14.67 -5.77
C VAL A 992 -6.26 -16.13 -6.19
N THR A 993 -7.37 -16.73 -5.74
CA THR A 993 -7.86 -18.02 -6.24
C THR A 993 -7.93 -18.07 -7.77
N CYS A 994 -8.34 -16.98 -8.43
CA CYS A 994 -8.36 -16.89 -9.89
C CYS A 994 -6.95 -16.90 -10.49
N GLY A 995 -6.05 -16.04 -9.98
CA GLY A 995 -4.72 -15.85 -10.54
C GLY A 995 -3.75 -17.00 -10.29
N ARG A 996 -3.76 -17.60 -9.08
CA ARG A 996 -2.80 -18.65 -8.68
C ARG A 996 -3.43 -20.04 -8.55
N GLY A 997 -4.75 -20.10 -8.38
CA GLY A 997 -5.50 -21.33 -8.16
C GLY A 997 -5.66 -21.68 -6.69
N ASN A 998 -6.78 -22.31 -6.33
CA ASN A 998 -6.96 -22.98 -5.05
C ASN A 998 -7.73 -24.29 -5.28
N ALA A 999 -7.22 -25.39 -4.72
CA ALA A 999 -7.88 -26.69 -4.83
C ALA A 999 -9.26 -26.64 -4.17
N GLY A 1000 -10.27 -27.19 -4.83
CA GLY A 1000 -11.65 -27.20 -4.35
C GLY A 1000 -12.46 -25.94 -4.68
N GLN A 1001 -11.90 -25.00 -5.44
CA GLN A 1001 -12.54 -23.72 -5.78
C GLN A 1001 -12.58 -23.46 -7.29
N THR A 1002 -12.68 -24.50 -8.11
CA THR A 1002 -12.73 -24.42 -9.59
C THR A 1002 -13.87 -23.55 -10.11
N ASN A 1003 -15.06 -23.66 -9.53
CA ASN A 1003 -16.22 -22.82 -9.83
C ASN A 1003 -16.00 -21.34 -9.43
N TYR A 1004 -15.37 -21.09 -8.29
CA TYR A 1004 -15.08 -19.73 -7.81
C TYR A 1004 -13.97 -19.06 -8.62
N GLY A 1005 -12.90 -19.80 -8.94
CA GLY A 1005 -11.84 -19.34 -9.85
C GLY A 1005 -12.39 -18.99 -11.23
N TYR A 1006 -13.26 -19.85 -11.78
CA TYR A 1006 -13.95 -19.58 -13.03
C TYR A 1006 -14.78 -18.29 -12.99
N ALA A 1007 -15.66 -18.14 -12.00
CA ALA A 1007 -16.56 -17.00 -11.92
C ALA A 1007 -15.82 -15.65 -11.75
N ASN A 1008 -14.72 -15.65 -11.00
CA ASN A 1008 -13.87 -14.48 -10.84
C ASN A 1008 -13.18 -14.08 -12.14
N SER A 1009 -12.66 -15.05 -12.89
CA SER A 1009 -11.97 -14.81 -14.16
C SER A 1009 -12.90 -14.22 -15.23
N VAL A 1010 -14.20 -14.58 -15.23
CA VAL A 1010 -15.20 -13.93 -16.09
C VAL A 1010 -15.29 -12.43 -15.81
N MET A 1011 -15.35 -12.02 -14.54
CA MET A 1011 -15.44 -10.60 -14.17
C MET A 1011 -14.20 -9.81 -14.59
N GLU A 1012 -13.01 -10.39 -14.44
CA GLU A 1012 -11.75 -9.78 -14.90
C GLU A 1012 -11.79 -9.49 -16.40
N ARG A 1013 -12.36 -10.40 -17.20
CA ARG A 1013 -12.54 -10.19 -18.64
C ARG A 1013 -13.56 -9.11 -18.99
N ILE A 1014 -14.64 -9.00 -18.21
CA ILE A 1014 -15.60 -7.91 -18.39
C ILE A 1014 -14.92 -6.55 -18.10
N CYS A 1015 -14.15 -6.44 -17.01
CA CYS A 1015 -13.41 -5.21 -16.69
C CYS A 1015 -12.38 -4.87 -17.77
N GLU A 1016 -11.59 -5.83 -18.27
CA GLU A 1016 -10.66 -5.59 -19.38
C GLU A 1016 -11.35 -5.05 -20.64
N ARG A 1017 -12.52 -5.59 -20.97
CA ARG A 1017 -13.30 -5.11 -22.11
C ARG A 1017 -13.81 -3.70 -21.90
N ARG A 1018 -14.26 -3.36 -20.69
CA ARG A 1018 -14.67 -2.00 -20.34
C ARG A 1018 -13.52 -1.01 -20.50
N VAL A 1019 -12.34 -1.34 -19.98
CA VAL A 1019 -11.13 -0.52 -20.11
C VAL A 1019 -10.76 -0.33 -21.58
N ALA A 1020 -10.80 -1.39 -22.40
CA ALA A 1020 -10.52 -1.30 -23.84
C ALA A 1020 -11.54 -0.43 -24.62
N ASP A 1021 -12.75 -0.28 -24.09
CA ASP A 1021 -13.79 0.60 -24.62
C ASP A 1021 -13.71 2.03 -24.05
N GLY A 1022 -12.70 2.34 -23.23
CA GLY A 1022 -12.52 3.65 -22.59
C GLY A 1022 -13.49 3.91 -21.42
N LEU A 1023 -14.09 2.86 -20.86
CA LEU A 1023 -14.98 2.91 -19.71
C LEU A 1023 -14.23 2.51 -18.43
N PRO A 1024 -14.67 2.97 -17.24
CA PRO A 1024 -14.08 2.51 -15.98
C PRO A 1024 -14.29 1.00 -15.81
N GLY A 1025 -13.26 0.31 -15.35
CA GLY A 1025 -13.24 -1.13 -15.06
C GLY A 1025 -12.02 -1.49 -14.23
N GLU A 1026 -12.24 -1.95 -13.00
CA GLU A 1026 -11.22 -2.24 -11.99
C GLU A 1026 -11.46 -3.58 -11.31
#